data_AF-A0A2Z6CXJ9-F1
#
_entry.id   AF-A0A2Z6CXJ9-F1
#
_cell.length_a   1.000
_cell.length_b   1.000
_cell.length_c   1.000
_cell.angle_alpha   90.00
_cell.angle_beta   90.00
_cell.angle_gamma   90.00
#
_symmetry.space_group_name_H-M   'P 1'
#
loop_
_entity.id
_entity.type
_entity.pdbx_description
1 polymer ?
#
loop_
_entity_poly.entity_id
_entity_poly.type
_entity_poly.pdbx_seq_one_letter_code
_entity_poly.pdbx_strand_id
1 'polypeptide(L)'
;MCPVGVRTSNSTRNLETGAAKLWLLLVGVNQYQDERIPSLSYSAQDCQGLGAALSAATEGFPQKELRIYCDYSEHLPLVENVRKSLQEIAAATKAIDTVLVYFSGHGMLEPSSQKVVLCLQDTQQDNLVKTGLQLQELLQILENCAAQQQLVWLDACHSGDLTFVGSKGDKNALLNSTQELVEILRQRAAQRKGFYALLSCDRGQQSWEFPQLGHGVFTYYLIRGLRGEAADSQGIIEADGLYRYVYHQTLAYIDKANQQLRVINQLKKGRGDNQIHSEYTLQTPKRIVEGVGEVILGLKPNHKGIARHPRQSLIVDGVSQIKIASALIKTLSNSGNFEINYWTGRGNSTNLDVRKAIQKCLLSESFSESPKEYQIKETATIFLYLHGQIQETAKGESVLVLADNTVINRSWLRKQLRLCKSQQIIILDCPFAESNIRDWVEELQIGTDVGQCLIACTAPPDTSEKFASTLLEIFSKSSEYSGLTAASLITQLQMNLASTEVNLYFWLSGSQGIIEVFPEQNSLVNENFAQPTEDIDDLNSSLGIDYSQLRDLLQAGRWLEADAETTNLMLKIAGREQQRYLDLPSLENLACADVLTIDRLWVKYSHGRFGFSIQQRICQSIASQASDPVLSLMLGSNKVAAAETCIDFANRVGWRLKDAWINYDNLTWSEDAPMGYLPFFGFFESVWRVKVLGVWEWHSAIATANWWQLSVKLFSRLEACQTTKI
;
A
#
# COMPACT_ATOMS: atom_id res chain seq x y z
N MET A 1 7.96 28.86 -32.85
CA MET A 1 8.84 27.66 -32.83
C MET A 1 9.03 27.29 -31.37
N CYS A 2 8.38 26.21 -30.92
CA CYS A 2 8.57 25.71 -29.56
C CYS A 2 9.91 24.99 -29.46
N PRO A 3 10.63 25.06 -28.33
CA PRO A 3 11.88 24.34 -28.18
C PRO A 3 11.59 22.85 -28.09
N VAL A 4 12.26 22.09 -28.95
CA VAL A 4 12.27 20.63 -28.99
C VAL A 4 12.90 20.14 -27.67
N GLY A 5 12.12 19.45 -26.84
CA GLY A 5 12.63 18.76 -25.66
C GLY A 5 13.66 17.73 -26.07
N VAL A 6 14.92 17.96 -25.73
CA VAL A 6 16.02 17.04 -26.03
C VAL A 6 15.88 15.82 -25.13
N ARG A 7 15.61 14.65 -25.71
CA ARG A 7 15.77 13.33 -25.07
C ARG A 7 17.25 13.12 -24.77
N THR A 8 17.69 13.35 -23.53
CA THR A 8 19.13 13.52 -23.20
C THR A 8 19.89 12.29 -22.71
N SER A 9 19.27 11.13 -22.48
CA SER A 9 20.06 9.95 -22.07
C SER A 9 20.61 9.20 -23.30
N ASN A 10 21.94 9.01 -23.33
CA ASN A 10 22.60 8.17 -24.35
C ASN A 10 22.07 6.72 -24.30
N SER A 11 21.60 6.26 -23.14
CA SER A 11 21.03 4.93 -22.93
C SER A 11 19.72 4.74 -23.70
N THR A 12 18.74 5.66 -23.52
CA THR A 12 17.47 5.63 -24.27
C THR A 12 17.73 5.69 -25.76
N ARG A 13 18.61 6.59 -26.20
CA ARG A 13 18.94 6.73 -27.62
C ARG A 13 19.54 5.44 -28.18
N ASN A 14 20.47 4.81 -27.49
CA ASN A 14 21.09 3.56 -27.95
C ASN A 14 20.09 2.41 -28.06
N LEU A 15 19.14 2.30 -27.12
CA LEU A 15 18.07 1.31 -27.17
C LEU A 15 17.08 1.61 -28.31
N GLU A 16 16.63 2.85 -28.47
CA GLU A 16 15.70 3.25 -29.55
C GLU A 16 16.31 3.14 -30.95
N THR A 17 17.60 3.45 -31.11
CA THR A 17 18.30 3.32 -32.41
C THR A 17 18.70 1.88 -32.72
N GLY A 18 18.55 0.95 -31.78
CA GLY A 18 18.98 -0.44 -31.92
C GLY A 18 20.49 -0.65 -31.87
N ALA A 19 21.23 0.31 -31.30
CA ALA A 19 22.66 0.16 -31.07
C ALA A 19 22.91 -0.84 -29.92
N ALA A 20 22.09 -0.77 -28.87
CA ALA A 20 22.10 -1.69 -27.74
C ALA A 20 20.98 -2.75 -27.87
N LYS A 21 21.25 -3.97 -27.39
CA LYS A 21 20.23 -5.04 -27.29
C LYS A 21 19.77 -5.21 -25.84
N LEU A 22 18.46 -5.39 -25.66
CA LEU A 22 17.85 -5.73 -24.37
C LEU A 22 17.61 -7.25 -24.27
N TRP A 23 18.24 -7.90 -23.31
CA TRP A 23 18.11 -9.33 -23.04
C TRP A 23 17.25 -9.56 -21.80
N LEU A 24 16.12 -10.26 -21.96
CA LEU A 24 15.14 -10.51 -20.91
C LEU A 24 15.02 -12.01 -20.68
N LEU A 25 15.36 -12.47 -19.48
CA LEU A 25 15.15 -13.85 -19.04
C LEU A 25 14.18 -13.85 -17.85
N LEU A 26 13.01 -14.44 -18.03
CA LEU A 26 11.99 -14.53 -17.00
C LEU A 26 11.75 -16.00 -16.64
N VAL A 27 11.76 -16.30 -15.35
CA VAL A 27 11.55 -17.65 -14.81
C VAL A 27 10.47 -17.59 -13.73
N GLY A 28 9.43 -18.42 -13.86
CA GLY A 28 8.34 -18.52 -12.90
C GLY A 28 8.03 -19.98 -12.59
N VAL A 29 8.00 -20.36 -11.31
CA VAL A 29 7.81 -21.76 -10.89
C VAL A 29 6.65 -21.87 -9.91
N ASN A 30 5.58 -22.53 -10.33
CA ASN A 30 4.42 -22.88 -9.53
C ASN A 30 4.54 -24.30 -8.97
N GLN A 31 4.97 -25.26 -9.78
CA GLN A 31 4.94 -26.67 -9.43
C GLN A 31 6.35 -27.24 -9.32
N TYR A 32 6.58 -28.00 -8.25
CA TYR A 32 7.83 -28.65 -7.96
C TYR A 32 7.64 -30.17 -8.04
N GLN A 33 8.61 -30.87 -8.63
CA GLN A 33 8.59 -32.33 -8.72
C GLN A 33 8.78 -33.00 -7.35
N ASP A 34 9.51 -32.34 -6.44
CA ASP A 34 9.63 -32.77 -5.05
C ASP A 34 8.43 -32.23 -4.25
N GLU A 35 7.53 -33.14 -3.85
CA GLU A 35 6.29 -32.81 -3.12
C GLU A 35 6.54 -32.12 -1.76
N ARG A 36 7.76 -32.19 -1.23
CA ARG A 36 8.13 -31.49 0.01
C ARG A 36 8.31 -29.99 -0.19
N ILE A 37 8.49 -29.54 -1.44
CA ILE A 37 8.52 -28.12 -1.79
C ILE A 37 7.07 -27.71 -2.16
N PRO A 38 6.41 -26.85 -1.36
CA PRO A 38 5.02 -26.50 -1.60
C PRO A 38 4.80 -25.80 -2.94
N SER A 39 3.72 -26.15 -3.64
CA SER A 39 3.34 -25.45 -4.87
C SER A 39 2.90 -24.00 -4.60
N LEU A 40 3.20 -23.12 -5.56
CA LEU A 40 2.76 -21.73 -5.59
C LEU A 40 1.61 -21.54 -6.57
N SER A 41 0.84 -20.47 -6.40
CA SER A 41 -0.38 -20.26 -7.19
C SER A 41 -0.15 -19.37 -8.41
N TYR A 42 0.78 -18.40 -8.34
CA TYR A 42 0.83 -17.32 -9.33
C TYR A 42 2.20 -17.04 -9.97
N SER A 43 3.31 -17.64 -9.53
CA SER A 43 4.65 -17.42 -10.13
C SER A 43 4.72 -17.60 -11.65
N ALA A 44 4.02 -18.60 -12.22
CA ALA A 44 3.95 -18.79 -13.67
C ALA A 44 3.18 -17.66 -14.37
N GLN A 45 2.04 -17.24 -13.79
CA GLN A 45 1.21 -16.14 -14.28
C GLN A 45 1.94 -14.80 -14.15
N ASP A 46 2.66 -14.59 -13.05
CA ASP A 46 3.54 -13.45 -12.79
C ASP A 46 4.60 -13.32 -13.89
N CYS A 47 5.29 -14.42 -14.19
CA CYS A 47 6.28 -14.52 -15.27
C CYS A 47 5.67 -14.18 -16.65
N GLN A 48 4.52 -14.75 -16.99
CA GLN A 48 3.85 -14.50 -18.26
C GLN A 48 3.30 -13.07 -18.39
N GLY A 49 2.64 -12.57 -17.34
CA GLY A 49 2.08 -11.22 -17.27
C GLY A 49 3.16 -10.14 -17.35
N LEU A 50 4.29 -10.35 -16.66
CA LEU A 50 5.46 -9.47 -16.73
C LEU A 50 6.11 -9.50 -18.11
N GLY A 51 6.24 -10.68 -18.73
CA GLY A 51 6.74 -10.82 -20.10
C GLY A 51 5.89 -10.05 -21.11
N ALA A 52 4.56 -10.10 -20.97
CA ALA A 52 3.65 -9.32 -21.81
C ALA A 52 3.78 -7.80 -21.58
N ALA A 53 3.91 -7.36 -20.33
CA ALA A 53 4.10 -5.95 -20.01
C ALA A 53 5.45 -5.41 -20.51
N LEU A 54 6.55 -6.15 -20.31
CA LEU A 54 7.86 -5.80 -20.86
C LEU A 54 7.83 -5.76 -22.39
N SER A 55 7.15 -6.70 -23.04
CA SER A 55 7.01 -6.71 -24.51
C SER A 55 6.33 -5.44 -25.03
N ALA A 56 5.26 -5.00 -24.36
CA ALA A 56 4.53 -3.78 -24.68
C ALA A 56 5.35 -2.51 -24.38
N ALA A 57 5.97 -2.43 -23.19
CA ALA A 57 6.78 -1.29 -22.78
C ALA A 57 8.02 -1.10 -23.69
N THR A 58 8.55 -2.19 -24.24
CA THR A 58 9.75 -2.17 -25.09
C THR A 58 9.41 -2.20 -26.58
N GLU A 59 8.15 -1.99 -27.00
CA GLU A 59 7.75 -2.03 -28.41
C GLU A 59 8.61 -1.10 -29.30
N GLY A 60 9.01 0.06 -28.75
CA GLY A 60 9.90 1.01 -29.42
C GLY A 60 11.39 0.60 -29.50
N PHE A 61 11.80 -0.53 -28.94
CA PHE A 61 13.20 -0.99 -28.96
C PHE A 61 13.39 -2.09 -30.03
N PRO A 62 14.13 -1.83 -31.12
CA PRO A 62 14.25 -2.75 -32.25
C PRO A 62 15.10 -3.99 -31.97
N GLN A 63 16.01 -3.95 -30.99
CA GLN A 63 16.88 -5.09 -30.63
C GLN A 63 16.54 -5.57 -29.23
N LYS A 64 15.72 -6.62 -29.14
CA LYS A 64 15.35 -7.27 -27.87
C LYS A 64 15.21 -8.78 -28.01
N GLU A 65 15.51 -9.50 -26.94
CA GLU A 65 15.32 -10.94 -26.81
C GLU A 65 14.53 -11.22 -25.53
N LEU A 66 13.41 -11.92 -25.63
CA LEU A 66 12.61 -12.33 -24.46
C LEU A 66 12.54 -13.85 -24.40
N ARG A 67 13.06 -14.42 -23.30
CA ARG A 67 13.01 -15.85 -23.00
C ARG A 67 12.23 -16.06 -21.71
N ILE A 68 11.15 -16.84 -21.79
CA ILE A 68 10.23 -17.11 -20.67
C ILE A 68 10.27 -18.60 -20.37
N TYR A 69 10.49 -18.95 -19.11
CA TYR A 69 10.44 -20.32 -18.59
C TYR A 69 9.41 -20.41 -17.46
N CYS A 70 8.32 -21.17 -17.66
CA CYS A 70 7.32 -21.43 -16.63
C CYS A 70 6.53 -22.72 -16.87
N ASP A 71 5.85 -23.24 -15.82
CA ASP A 71 5.27 -24.59 -15.75
C ASP A 71 4.31 -24.98 -16.89
N TYR A 72 3.74 -23.99 -17.58
CA TYR A 72 2.75 -24.18 -18.64
C TYR A 72 3.14 -23.50 -19.97
N SER A 73 4.44 -23.23 -20.16
CA SER A 73 4.96 -22.66 -21.42
C SER A 73 5.68 -23.71 -22.26
N GLU A 74 6.02 -23.35 -23.50
CA GLU A 74 6.86 -24.19 -24.37
C GLU A 74 8.21 -24.54 -23.72
N HIS A 75 8.72 -23.68 -22.83
CA HIS A 75 9.99 -23.86 -22.15
C HIS A 75 9.78 -24.12 -20.65
N LEU A 76 9.91 -25.38 -20.24
CA LEU A 76 9.80 -25.75 -18.82
C LEU A 76 10.94 -25.15 -17.99
N PRO A 77 10.68 -24.68 -16.75
CA PRO A 77 11.66 -24.05 -15.87
C PRO A 77 12.51 -25.11 -15.15
N LEU A 78 13.21 -25.92 -15.93
CA LEU A 78 14.18 -26.92 -15.45
C LEU A 78 15.55 -26.27 -15.26
N VAL A 79 16.32 -26.73 -14.28
CA VAL A 79 17.63 -26.14 -13.95
C VAL A 79 18.58 -26.09 -15.14
N GLU A 80 18.63 -27.14 -15.95
CA GLU A 80 19.52 -27.18 -17.10
C GLU A 80 19.08 -26.24 -18.22
N ASN A 81 17.77 -26.10 -18.44
CA ASN A 81 17.22 -25.19 -19.43
C ASN A 81 17.54 -23.73 -19.09
N VAL A 82 17.32 -23.34 -17.83
CA VAL A 82 17.57 -21.98 -17.35
C VAL A 82 19.06 -21.68 -17.35
N ARG A 83 19.90 -22.60 -16.84
CA ARG A 83 21.37 -22.46 -16.83
C ARG A 83 21.93 -22.27 -18.23
N LYS A 84 21.52 -23.13 -19.18
CA LYS A 84 21.96 -23.02 -20.58
C LYS A 84 21.58 -21.66 -21.18
N SER A 85 20.35 -21.20 -20.91
CA SER A 85 19.87 -19.89 -21.39
C SER A 85 20.70 -18.73 -20.84
N LEU A 86 21.01 -18.74 -19.54
CA LEU A 86 21.89 -17.75 -18.90
C LEU A 86 23.29 -17.73 -19.54
N GLN A 87 23.87 -18.90 -19.78
CA GLN A 87 25.19 -19.02 -20.41
C GLN A 87 25.20 -18.49 -21.86
N GLU A 88 24.17 -18.80 -22.64
CA GLU A 88 24.01 -18.29 -24.00
C GLU A 88 23.87 -16.76 -24.03
N ILE A 89 23.05 -16.19 -23.13
CA ILE A 89 22.88 -14.74 -23.01
C ILE A 89 24.22 -14.09 -22.63
N ALA A 90 24.92 -14.63 -21.63
CA ALA A 90 26.20 -14.10 -21.17
C ALA A 90 27.29 -14.13 -22.25
N ALA A 91 27.29 -15.17 -23.10
CA ALA A 91 28.23 -15.30 -24.21
C ALA A 91 27.92 -14.37 -25.40
N ALA A 92 26.64 -14.03 -25.62
CA ALA A 92 26.21 -13.23 -26.76
C ALA A 92 26.19 -11.71 -26.50
N THR A 93 26.25 -11.30 -25.25
CA THR A 93 26.07 -9.89 -24.83
C THR A 93 27.29 -9.02 -25.12
N LYS A 94 27.03 -7.75 -25.43
CA LYS A 94 28.05 -6.71 -25.61
C LYS A 94 28.03 -5.71 -24.46
N ALA A 95 29.07 -4.87 -24.35
CA ALA A 95 29.20 -3.89 -23.26
C ALA A 95 28.03 -2.89 -23.18
N ILE A 96 27.47 -2.51 -24.32
CA ILE A 96 26.36 -1.55 -24.42
C ILE A 96 24.98 -2.19 -24.20
N ASP A 97 24.91 -3.52 -24.11
CA ASP A 97 23.65 -4.24 -23.92
C ASP A 97 23.19 -4.18 -22.46
N THR A 98 21.90 -4.45 -22.25
CA THR A 98 21.27 -4.55 -20.93
C THR A 98 20.73 -5.97 -20.75
N VAL A 99 21.01 -6.58 -19.59
CA VAL A 99 20.46 -7.89 -19.21
C VAL A 99 19.51 -7.72 -18.03
N LEU A 100 18.31 -8.27 -18.12
CA LEU A 100 17.35 -8.37 -17.02
C LEU A 100 17.00 -9.84 -16.79
N VAL A 101 17.27 -10.30 -15.58
CA VAL A 101 16.85 -11.62 -15.09
C VAL A 101 15.76 -11.43 -14.05
N TYR A 102 14.61 -12.06 -14.27
CA TYR A 102 13.50 -12.10 -13.32
C TYR A 102 13.25 -13.55 -12.88
N PHE A 103 13.06 -13.74 -11.58
CA PHE A 103 12.72 -15.03 -11.01
C PHE A 103 11.57 -14.90 -10.01
N SER A 104 10.53 -15.74 -10.16
CA SER A 104 9.44 -15.92 -9.19
C SER A 104 9.34 -17.37 -8.78
N GLY A 105 9.40 -17.64 -7.47
CA GLY A 105 9.40 -19.01 -6.95
C GLY A 105 9.95 -19.11 -5.53
N HIS A 106 10.22 -20.32 -5.04
CA HIS A 106 10.91 -20.51 -3.75
C HIS A 106 12.40 -20.19 -3.83
N GLY A 107 12.91 -19.45 -2.84
CA GLY A 107 14.32 -19.41 -2.49
C GLY A 107 14.56 -20.20 -1.20
N MET A 108 15.55 -21.10 -1.18
CA MET A 108 15.88 -21.91 0.01
C MET A 108 17.35 -21.73 0.40
N LEU A 109 17.65 -21.78 1.69
CA LEU A 109 19.03 -21.89 2.18
C LEU A 109 19.43 -23.36 2.27
N GLU A 110 20.55 -23.72 1.65
CA GLU A 110 21.10 -25.04 1.85
C GLU A 110 21.75 -25.12 3.26
N PRO A 111 21.33 -26.08 4.13
CA PRO A 111 21.70 -26.06 5.55
C PRO A 111 23.20 -26.13 5.85
N SER A 112 23.98 -26.86 5.06
CA SER A 112 25.40 -27.13 5.31
C SER A 112 26.36 -26.05 4.77
N SER A 113 26.02 -25.42 3.65
CA SER A 113 26.85 -24.47 2.92
C SER A 113 26.34 -23.04 3.03
N GLN A 114 25.14 -22.84 3.58
CA GLN A 114 24.47 -21.54 3.72
C GLN A 114 24.28 -20.82 2.37
N LYS A 115 24.31 -21.56 1.25
CA LYS A 115 24.08 -20.99 -0.06
C LYS A 115 22.59 -20.81 -0.31
N VAL A 116 22.24 -19.69 -0.92
CA VAL A 116 20.87 -19.46 -1.39
C VAL A 116 20.68 -20.14 -2.75
N VAL A 117 19.63 -20.96 -2.82
CA VAL A 117 19.22 -21.71 -4.01
C VAL A 117 17.84 -21.23 -4.43
N LEU A 118 17.72 -20.80 -5.68
CA LEU A 118 16.45 -20.53 -6.36
C LEU A 118 15.91 -21.87 -6.87
N CYS A 119 14.77 -22.30 -6.33
CA CYS A 119 14.19 -23.59 -6.64
C CYS A 119 13.50 -23.56 -8.00
N LEU A 120 13.89 -24.50 -8.86
CA LEU A 120 13.33 -24.77 -10.17
C LEU A 120 12.44 -26.01 -10.12
N GLN A 121 11.71 -26.29 -11.19
CA GLN A 121 10.69 -27.34 -11.18
C GLN A 121 11.26 -28.73 -10.82
N ASP A 122 12.50 -29.02 -11.19
CA ASP A 122 13.23 -30.26 -10.91
C ASP A 122 14.13 -30.21 -9.65
N THR A 123 14.03 -29.15 -8.84
CA THR A 123 14.78 -29.05 -7.58
C THR A 123 14.32 -30.09 -6.56
N GLN A 124 15.29 -30.73 -5.91
CA GLN A 124 15.09 -31.75 -4.89
C GLN A 124 15.64 -31.25 -3.54
N GLN A 125 14.85 -31.36 -2.48
CA GLN A 125 15.21 -30.84 -1.15
C GLN A 125 16.46 -31.51 -0.57
N ASP A 126 16.69 -32.80 -0.87
CA ASP A 126 17.88 -33.53 -0.40
C ASP A 126 19.17 -33.11 -1.12
N ASN A 127 19.06 -32.33 -2.21
CA ASN A 127 20.20 -31.98 -3.05
C ASN A 127 20.02 -30.62 -3.73
N LEU A 128 19.69 -29.60 -2.92
CA LEU A 128 19.40 -28.23 -3.38
C LEU A 128 20.50 -27.66 -4.29
N VAL A 129 21.77 -27.79 -3.89
CA VAL A 129 22.91 -27.19 -4.61
C VAL A 129 23.09 -27.76 -6.02
N LYS A 130 22.79 -29.04 -6.26
CA LYS A 130 22.96 -29.66 -7.60
C LYS A 130 21.71 -29.56 -8.47
N THR A 131 20.53 -29.49 -7.85
CA THR A 131 19.23 -29.59 -8.56
C THR A 131 18.46 -28.26 -8.61
N GLY A 132 18.90 -27.24 -7.89
CA GLY A 132 18.43 -25.87 -8.01
C GLY A 132 19.47 -24.93 -8.59
N LEU A 133 19.08 -23.68 -8.83
CA LEU A 133 19.97 -22.64 -9.33
C LEU A 133 20.55 -21.84 -8.16
N GLN A 134 21.85 -21.97 -7.90
CA GLN A 134 22.49 -21.19 -6.84
C GLN A 134 22.50 -19.70 -7.21
N LEU A 135 22.16 -18.81 -6.28
CA LEU A 135 22.22 -17.36 -6.55
C LEU A 135 23.66 -16.94 -6.90
N GLN A 136 24.66 -17.49 -6.21
CA GLN A 136 26.06 -17.22 -6.52
C GLN A 136 26.45 -17.70 -7.93
N GLU A 137 25.88 -18.81 -8.42
CA GLU A 137 26.09 -19.28 -9.80
C GLU A 137 25.52 -18.28 -10.80
N LEU A 138 24.28 -17.82 -10.59
CA LEU A 138 23.65 -16.79 -11.42
C LEU A 138 24.52 -15.52 -11.47
N LEU A 139 24.95 -15.01 -10.31
CA LEU A 139 25.77 -13.80 -10.24
C LEU A 139 27.15 -13.99 -10.88
N GLN A 140 27.75 -15.18 -10.77
CA GLN A 140 29.02 -15.50 -11.44
C GLN A 140 28.87 -15.53 -12.96
N ILE A 141 27.77 -16.09 -13.49
CA ILE A 141 27.48 -16.07 -14.93
C ILE A 141 27.31 -14.61 -15.41
N LEU A 142 26.57 -13.80 -14.66
CA LEU A 142 26.44 -12.37 -14.95
C LEU A 142 27.78 -11.62 -14.81
N GLU A 143 28.72 -12.10 -14.00
CA GLU A 143 30.04 -11.48 -13.91
C GLU A 143 30.82 -11.58 -15.21
N ASN A 144 30.74 -12.76 -15.82
CA ASN A 144 31.38 -13.09 -17.09
C ASN A 144 30.66 -12.49 -18.29
N CYS A 145 29.47 -11.92 -18.09
CA CYS A 145 28.72 -11.19 -19.10
C CYS A 145 29.34 -9.80 -19.32
N ALA A 146 29.53 -9.43 -20.60
CA ALA A 146 30.11 -8.15 -20.98
C ALA A 146 29.19 -6.95 -20.71
N ALA A 147 27.88 -7.17 -20.58
CA ALA A 147 26.89 -6.11 -20.37
C ALA A 147 27.23 -5.25 -19.16
N GLN A 148 27.22 -3.92 -19.37
CA GLN A 148 27.44 -2.96 -18.29
C GLN A 148 26.21 -2.88 -17.37
N GLN A 149 25.00 -2.97 -17.93
CA GLN A 149 23.76 -2.90 -17.16
C GLN A 149 23.19 -4.30 -16.92
N GLN A 150 23.09 -4.68 -15.65
CA GLN A 150 22.62 -6.00 -15.21
C GLN A 150 21.56 -5.83 -14.14
N LEU A 151 20.33 -6.24 -14.46
CA LEU A 151 19.19 -6.15 -13.59
C LEU A 151 18.81 -7.56 -13.10
N VAL A 152 18.61 -7.71 -11.80
CA VAL A 152 18.15 -8.97 -11.17
C VAL A 152 16.92 -8.68 -10.33
N TRP A 153 15.76 -9.18 -10.75
CA TRP A 153 14.50 -9.04 -10.05
C TRP A 153 14.09 -10.37 -9.43
N LEU A 154 13.95 -10.42 -8.11
CA LEU A 154 13.65 -11.64 -7.37
C LEU A 154 12.33 -11.49 -6.61
N ASP A 155 11.31 -12.23 -7.05
CA ASP A 155 10.09 -12.49 -6.30
C ASP A 155 10.17 -13.86 -5.62
N ALA A 156 11.13 -13.99 -4.69
CA ALA A 156 11.55 -15.27 -4.13
C ALA A 156 11.31 -15.45 -2.62
N CYS A 157 10.49 -14.59 -1.99
CA CYS A 157 10.34 -14.51 -0.53
C CYS A 157 9.26 -15.43 0.07
N HIS A 158 8.89 -16.55 -0.55
CA HIS A 158 8.03 -17.58 0.08
C HIS A 158 8.77 -18.42 1.15
N SER A 159 10.02 -18.08 1.42
CA SER A 159 10.95 -18.84 2.27
C SER A 159 10.74 -18.74 3.79
N GLY A 160 9.74 -17.96 4.23
CA GLY A 160 9.64 -17.49 5.61
C GLY A 160 8.63 -18.20 6.49
N ASP A 161 8.41 -19.52 6.35
CA ASP A 161 7.87 -20.41 7.39
C ASP A 161 7.46 -21.77 6.78
N LEU A 162 8.43 -22.63 6.47
CA LEU A 162 8.17 -24.07 6.54
C LEU A 162 8.04 -24.46 8.01
N THR A 163 6.93 -24.05 8.63
CA THR A 163 6.46 -24.69 9.86
C THR A 163 6.11 -26.12 9.48
N PHE A 164 6.94 -27.06 9.92
CA PHE A 164 6.57 -28.47 9.96
C PHE A 164 5.25 -28.58 10.72
N VAL A 165 4.14 -28.74 10.00
CA VAL A 165 2.88 -29.19 10.59
C VAL A 165 3.10 -30.63 11.01
N GLY A 166 3.58 -30.81 12.24
CA GLY A 166 3.72 -32.13 12.85
C GLY A 166 5.00 -32.36 13.64
N SER A 167 5.30 -31.54 14.65
CA SER A 167 5.90 -32.02 15.90
C SER A 167 5.91 -30.90 16.95
N LYS A 168 5.22 -31.14 18.07
CA LYS A 168 5.35 -30.31 19.27
C LYS A 168 6.78 -30.42 19.78
N GLY A 169 7.52 -29.31 19.72
CA GLY A 169 8.76 -29.12 20.48
C GLY A 169 10.04 -29.43 19.72
N ASP A 170 10.50 -28.49 18.90
CA ASP A 170 11.88 -28.01 18.98
C ASP A 170 12.03 -26.68 18.25
N LYS A 171 12.39 -25.63 18.99
CA LYS A 171 12.68 -24.29 18.45
C LYS A 171 14.13 -24.26 17.94
N ASN A 172 14.40 -24.86 16.78
CA ASN A 172 15.67 -24.61 16.09
C ASN A 172 15.60 -23.28 15.34
N ALA A 173 16.66 -22.48 15.49
CA ALA A 173 16.79 -21.14 14.92
C ALA A 173 16.54 -21.16 13.41
N LEU A 174 15.45 -20.51 13.00
CA LEU A 174 14.99 -20.39 11.61
C LEU A 174 16.06 -19.68 10.77
N LEU A 175 16.63 -20.39 9.80
CA LEU A 175 17.54 -19.85 8.80
C LEU A 175 16.75 -18.93 7.85
N ASN A 176 16.99 -17.62 7.93
CA ASN A 176 16.25 -16.63 7.17
C ASN A 176 16.94 -16.35 5.81
N SER A 177 16.48 -17.00 4.74
CA SER A 177 17.04 -16.84 3.39
C SER A 177 17.00 -15.40 2.88
N THR A 178 16.04 -14.59 3.32
CA THR A 178 15.91 -13.18 2.89
C THR A 178 17.09 -12.32 3.37
N GLN A 179 17.67 -12.62 4.54
CA GLN A 179 18.85 -11.91 5.03
C GLN A 179 20.07 -12.19 4.16
N GLU A 180 20.31 -13.47 3.88
CA GLU A 180 21.44 -13.92 3.07
C GLU A 180 21.31 -13.43 1.62
N LEU A 181 20.10 -13.49 1.03
CA LEU A 181 19.78 -12.92 -0.28
C LEU A 181 20.20 -11.45 -0.38
N VAL A 182 19.76 -10.61 0.57
CA VAL A 182 20.07 -9.18 0.58
C VAL A 182 21.57 -8.95 0.73
N GLU A 183 22.26 -9.74 1.55
CA GLU A 183 23.70 -9.58 1.77
C GLU A 183 24.53 -9.93 0.52
N ILE A 184 24.24 -11.07 -0.13
CA ILE A 184 24.92 -11.48 -1.37
C ILE A 184 24.75 -10.43 -2.48
N LEU A 185 23.54 -9.89 -2.64
CA LEU A 185 23.26 -8.88 -3.66
C LEU A 185 23.91 -7.53 -3.35
N ARG A 186 24.04 -7.15 -2.07
CA ARG A 186 24.77 -5.94 -1.64
C ARG A 186 26.25 -6.05 -1.94
N GLN A 187 26.86 -7.19 -1.60
CA GLN A 187 28.27 -7.46 -1.92
C GLN A 187 28.51 -7.37 -3.43
N ARG A 188 27.57 -7.88 -4.24
CA ARG A 188 27.63 -7.77 -5.69
C ARG A 188 27.54 -6.34 -6.18
N ALA A 189 26.59 -5.56 -5.68
CA ALA A 189 26.42 -4.16 -6.04
C ALA A 189 27.69 -3.34 -5.77
N ALA A 190 28.33 -3.55 -4.61
CA ALA A 190 29.57 -2.88 -4.23
C ALA A 190 30.76 -3.17 -5.14
N GLN A 191 30.76 -4.31 -5.82
CA GLN A 191 31.85 -4.72 -6.70
C GLN A 191 31.66 -4.25 -8.15
N ARG A 192 30.44 -3.89 -8.57
CA ARG A 192 30.13 -3.62 -9.98
C ARG A 192 29.20 -2.43 -10.17
N LYS A 193 29.75 -1.35 -10.73
CA LYS A 193 28.96 -0.25 -11.30
C LYS A 193 28.10 -0.79 -12.44
N GLY A 194 26.79 -0.55 -12.39
CA GLY A 194 25.83 -1.06 -13.38
C GLY A 194 25.01 -2.28 -12.96
N PHE A 195 25.21 -2.79 -11.74
CA PHE A 195 24.37 -3.84 -11.16
C PHE A 195 23.17 -3.26 -10.39
N TYR A 196 21.97 -3.72 -10.71
CA TYR A 196 20.72 -3.29 -10.10
C TYR A 196 19.91 -4.51 -9.69
N ALA A 197 19.59 -4.65 -8.40
CA ALA A 197 18.72 -5.71 -7.92
C ALA A 197 17.45 -5.15 -7.29
N LEU A 198 16.34 -5.84 -7.53
CA LEU A 198 15.04 -5.55 -6.95
C LEU A 198 14.46 -6.83 -6.34
N LEU A 199 14.11 -6.80 -5.07
CA LEU A 199 13.50 -7.91 -4.36
C LEU A 199 12.05 -7.56 -4.00
N SER A 200 11.19 -8.57 -3.95
CA SER A 200 9.78 -8.39 -3.58
C SER A 200 9.55 -8.02 -2.12
N CYS A 201 10.52 -8.26 -1.23
CA CYS A 201 10.44 -8.01 0.21
C CYS A 201 11.81 -7.64 0.83
N ASP A 202 11.84 -7.07 2.04
CA ASP A 202 13.07 -6.81 2.82
C ASP A 202 13.36 -7.95 3.83
N ARG A 203 14.47 -7.83 4.56
CA ARG A 203 14.97 -8.81 5.54
C ARG A 203 13.89 -9.20 6.56
N GLY A 204 13.55 -10.48 6.60
CA GLY A 204 12.58 -11.03 7.55
C GLY A 204 11.11 -10.73 7.22
N GLN A 205 10.84 -10.24 6.01
CA GLN A 205 9.48 -10.08 5.48
C GLN A 205 9.13 -11.21 4.50
N GLN A 206 7.87 -11.23 4.07
CA GLN A 206 7.32 -12.23 3.15
C GLN A 206 6.78 -11.54 1.89
N SER A 207 6.79 -12.27 0.76
CA SER A 207 6.05 -11.86 -0.45
C SER A 207 4.67 -12.49 -0.46
N TRP A 208 3.63 -11.68 -0.69
CA TRP A 208 2.24 -12.08 -0.63
C TRP A 208 1.60 -12.25 -2.01
N GLU A 209 0.84 -13.32 -2.16
CA GLU A 209 0.00 -13.62 -3.31
C GLU A 209 -1.48 -13.32 -3.01
N PHE A 210 -2.16 -12.65 -3.94
CA PHE A 210 -3.57 -12.30 -3.79
C PHE A 210 -4.39 -12.83 -4.97
N PRO A 211 -5.32 -13.78 -4.75
CA PRO A 211 -6.08 -14.38 -5.84
C PRO A 211 -6.84 -13.40 -6.73
N GLN A 212 -7.19 -12.23 -6.20
CA GLN A 212 -7.97 -11.21 -6.91
C GLN A 212 -7.10 -10.35 -7.83
N LEU A 213 -5.80 -10.26 -7.51
CA LEU A 213 -4.81 -9.69 -8.42
C LEU A 213 -4.46 -10.70 -9.52
N GLY A 214 -4.61 -12.00 -9.26
CA GLY A 214 -4.13 -13.08 -10.12
C GLY A 214 -2.60 -13.16 -10.18
N HIS A 215 -1.94 -12.52 -9.21
CA HIS A 215 -0.51 -12.21 -9.19
C HIS A 215 -0.01 -12.05 -7.75
N GLY A 216 1.30 -12.17 -7.53
CA GLY A 216 1.96 -11.60 -6.34
C GLY A 216 1.80 -10.08 -6.32
N VAL A 217 1.61 -9.46 -5.15
CA VAL A 217 1.36 -8.00 -5.07
C VAL A 217 2.52 -7.18 -5.67
N PHE A 218 3.76 -7.64 -5.45
CA PHE A 218 4.95 -7.02 -6.02
C PHE A 218 4.96 -7.10 -7.55
N THR A 219 4.78 -8.31 -8.10
CA THR A 219 4.78 -8.51 -9.55
C THR A 219 3.59 -7.84 -10.23
N TYR A 220 2.42 -7.83 -9.59
CA TYR A 220 1.25 -7.10 -10.06
C TYR A 220 1.57 -5.61 -10.32
N TYR A 221 2.24 -4.95 -9.37
CA TYR A 221 2.61 -3.55 -9.56
C TYR A 221 3.81 -3.36 -10.49
N LEU A 222 4.72 -4.32 -10.64
CA LEU A 222 5.70 -4.26 -11.74
C LEU A 222 4.99 -4.23 -13.11
N ILE A 223 4.00 -5.10 -13.30
CA ILE A 223 3.21 -5.18 -14.53
C ILE A 223 2.46 -3.86 -14.77
N ARG A 224 1.77 -3.31 -13.76
CA ARG A 224 1.05 -2.03 -13.89
C ARG A 224 1.99 -0.85 -14.17
N GLY A 225 3.11 -0.78 -13.46
CA GLY A 225 4.13 0.24 -13.67
C GLY A 225 4.67 0.23 -15.10
N LEU A 226 5.00 -0.95 -15.63
CA LEU A 226 5.47 -1.15 -17.01
C LEU A 226 4.39 -0.87 -18.08
N ARG A 227 3.10 -0.98 -17.72
CA ARG A 227 1.99 -0.53 -18.59
C ARG A 227 1.83 0.99 -18.63
N GLY A 228 2.69 1.73 -17.94
CA GLY A 228 2.79 3.17 -18.05
C GLY A 228 2.27 3.94 -16.84
N GLU A 229 1.92 3.25 -15.75
CA GLU A 229 1.59 3.92 -14.49
C GLU A 229 2.82 4.45 -13.75
N ALA A 230 3.99 3.86 -14.01
CA ALA A 230 5.28 4.34 -13.51
C ALA A 230 6.02 5.21 -14.53
N ALA A 231 5.38 5.55 -15.66
CA ALA A 231 6.00 6.37 -16.69
C ALA A 231 6.02 7.84 -16.28
N ASP A 232 7.12 8.52 -16.56
CA ASP A 232 7.25 9.95 -16.33
C ASP A 232 6.42 10.80 -17.31
N SER A 233 6.55 12.14 -17.21
CA SER A 233 5.86 13.08 -18.10
C SER A 233 6.21 12.93 -19.58
N GLN A 234 7.36 12.34 -19.90
CA GLN A 234 7.81 12.06 -21.26
C GLN A 234 7.40 10.65 -21.72
N GLY A 235 6.72 9.89 -20.86
CA GLY A 235 6.35 8.51 -21.12
C GLY A 235 7.52 7.54 -20.99
N ILE A 236 8.62 7.90 -20.33
CA ILE A 236 9.76 7.01 -20.10
C ILE A 236 9.54 6.23 -18.81
N ILE A 237 9.84 4.94 -18.82
CA ILE A 237 9.78 4.07 -17.64
C ILE A 237 11.21 3.76 -17.21
N GLU A 238 11.70 4.50 -16.22
CA GLU A 238 13.00 4.30 -15.59
C GLU A 238 12.91 3.26 -14.47
N ALA A 239 13.98 2.50 -14.21
CA ALA A 239 14.04 1.52 -13.14
C ALA A 239 13.77 2.12 -11.74
N ASP A 240 14.28 3.32 -11.46
CA ASP A 240 14.07 4.00 -10.18
C ASP A 240 12.65 4.58 -10.05
N GLY A 241 12.07 5.07 -11.16
CA GLY A 241 10.66 5.44 -11.22
C GLY A 241 9.75 4.25 -10.97
N LEU A 242 10.03 3.12 -11.64
CA LEU A 242 9.30 1.86 -11.44
C LEU A 242 9.43 1.35 -10.01
N TYR A 243 10.63 1.36 -9.44
CA TYR A 243 10.84 0.96 -8.05
C TYR A 243 9.99 1.79 -7.07
N ARG A 244 10.03 3.13 -7.17
CA ARG A 244 9.25 4.01 -6.30
C ARG A 244 7.76 3.71 -6.41
N TYR A 245 7.25 3.58 -7.64
CA TYR A 245 5.86 3.20 -7.88
C TYR A 245 5.52 1.86 -7.21
N VAL A 246 6.30 0.81 -7.46
CA VAL A 246 6.07 -0.54 -6.91
C VAL A 246 6.14 -0.54 -5.39
N TYR A 247 7.10 0.17 -4.80
CA TYR A 247 7.23 0.31 -3.35
C TYR A 247 5.96 0.90 -2.74
N HIS A 248 5.55 2.10 -3.17
CA HIS A 248 4.40 2.78 -2.60
C HIS A 248 3.10 1.98 -2.79
N GLN A 249 2.91 1.42 -3.98
CA GLN A 249 1.71 0.66 -4.30
C GLN A 249 1.62 -0.67 -3.54
N THR A 250 2.74 -1.35 -3.33
CA THR A 250 2.79 -2.57 -2.50
C THR A 250 2.39 -2.26 -1.06
N LEU A 251 2.99 -1.23 -0.44
CA LEU A 251 2.68 -0.83 0.93
C LEU A 251 1.22 -0.41 1.09
N ALA A 252 0.73 0.43 0.16
CA ALA A 252 -0.65 0.90 0.16
C ALA A 252 -1.63 -0.28 0.05
N TYR A 253 -1.34 -1.26 -0.82
CA TYR A 253 -2.17 -2.44 -0.97
C TYR A 253 -2.22 -3.29 0.30
N ILE A 254 -1.07 -3.55 0.95
CA ILE A 254 -1.02 -4.32 2.20
C ILE A 254 -1.80 -3.61 3.31
N ASP A 255 -1.65 -2.29 3.46
CA ASP A 255 -2.40 -1.53 4.46
C ASP A 255 -3.91 -1.58 4.19
N LYS A 256 -4.34 -1.34 2.95
CA LYS A 256 -5.75 -1.44 2.54
C LYS A 256 -6.32 -2.84 2.78
N ALA A 257 -5.57 -3.89 2.47
CA ALA A 257 -5.97 -5.28 2.73
C ALA A 257 -6.16 -5.52 4.24
N ASN A 258 -5.23 -5.04 5.07
CA ASN A 258 -5.32 -5.15 6.53
C ASN A 258 -6.49 -4.34 7.11
N GLN A 259 -6.76 -3.13 6.59
CA GLN A 259 -7.94 -2.35 6.98
C GLN A 259 -9.22 -3.14 6.71
N GLN A 260 -9.34 -3.79 5.54
CA GLN A 260 -10.48 -4.64 5.22
C GLN A 260 -10.57 -5.86 6.16
N LEU A 261 -9.44 -6.53 6.45
CA LEU A 261 -9.42 -7.62 7.42
C LEU A 261 -9.88 -7.19 8.82
N ARG A 262 -9.50 -6.00 9.30
CA ARG A 262 -9.96 -5.46 10.59
C ARG A 262 -11.48 -5.32 10.64
N VAL A 263 -12.09 -4.75 9.60
CA VAL A 263 -13.55 -4.62 9.50
C VAL A 263 -14.23 -5.99 9.45
N ILE A 264 -13.70 -6.93 8.67
CA ILE A 264 -14.22 -8.31 8.59
C ILE A 264 -14.13 -9.01 9.95
N ASN A 265 -12.99 -8.88 10.62
CA ASN A 265 -12.75 -9.46 11.94
C ASN A 265 -13.69 -8.86 13.01
N GLN A 266 -13.99 -7.56 12.91
CA GLN A 266 -15.01 -6.91 13.75
C GLN A 266 -16.40 -7.54 13.51
N LEU A 267 -16.79 -7.74 12.25
CA LEU A 267 -18.06 -8.37 11.89
C LEU A 267 -18.15 -9.82 12.40
N LYS A 268 -17.06 -10.59 12.28
CA LYS A 268 -16.97 -11.97 12.79
C LYS A 268 -17.13 -12.04 14.31
N LYS A 269 -16.39 -11.20 15.05
CA LYS A 269 -16.50 -11.11 16.51
C LYS A 269 -17.92 -10.76 16.95
N GLY A 270 -18.57 -9.83 16.25
CA GLY A 270 -19.97 -9.45 16.53
C GLY A 270 -20.98 -10.60 16.36
N ARG A 271 -20.64 -11.63 15.58
CA ARG A 271 -21.46 -12.84 15.36
C ARG A 271 -21.06 -14.02 16.27
N GLY A 272 -20.08 -13.84 17.15
CA GLY A 272 -19.53 -14.92 17.99
C GLY A 272 -18.64 -15.91 17.23
N ASP A 273 -18.12 -15.54 16.06
CA ASP A 273 -17.14 -16.35 15.32
C ASP A 273 -15.73 -16.14 15.90
N ASN A 274 -15.09 -17.25 16.26
CA ASN A 274 -13.75 -17.27 16.85
C ASN A 274 -12.63 -17.46 15.81
N GLN A 275 -12.97 -17.70 14.53
CA GLN A 275 -11.99 -17.84 13.44
C GLN A 275 -11.69 -16.49 12.79
N ILE A 276 -10.75 -15.77 13.39
CA ILE A 276 -10.32 -14.44 12.99
C ILE A 276 -9.19 -14.56 11.95
N HIS A 277 -9.16 -13.67 10.95
CA HIS A 277 -8.06 -13.61 9.99
C HIS A 277 -6.86 -12.86 10.59
N SER A 278 -5.65 -13.39 10.42
CA SER A 278 -4.42 -12.67 10.73
C SER A 278 -4.19 -11.58 9.69
N GLU A 279 -3.69 -10.42 10.15
CA GLU A 279 -3.23 -9.37 9.25
C GLU A 279 -1.97 -9.81 8.49
N TYR A 280 -1.83 -9.33 7.25
CA TYR A 280 -0.64 -9.47 6.45
C TYR A 280 0.49 -8.68 7.09
N THR A 281 1.66 -9.30 7.22
CA THR A 281 2.87 -8.59 7.62
C THR A 281 3.33 -7.65 6.51
N LEU A 282 4.14 -6.66 6.89
CA LEU A 282 4.68 -5.69 5.97
C LEU A 282 5.48 -6.37 4.84
N GLN A 283 5.21 -5.96 3.61
CA GLN A 283 6.03 -6.29 2.44
C GLN A 283 6.56 -4.98 1.85
N THR A 284 7.87 -4.76 2.00
CA THR A 284 8.57 -3.61 1.43
C THR A 284 9.51 -4.09 0.33
N PRO A 285 9.22 -3.79 -0.95
CA PRO A 285 10.14 -4.08 -2.04
C PRO A 285 11.52 -3.46 -1.78
N LYS A 286 12.59 -4.23 -2.01
CA LYS A 286 13.95 -3.81 -1.70
C LYS A 286 14.76 -3.57 -2.96
N ARG A 287 15.27 -2.35 -3.12
CA ARG A 287 16.25 -1.99 -4.15
C ARG A 287 17.66 -2.12 -3.60
N ILE A 288 18.56 -2.71 -4.38
CA ILE A 288 19.99 -2.84 -4.06
C ILE A 288 20.78 -2.43 -5.29
N VAL A 289 21.58 -1.38 -5.14
CA VAL A 289 22.27 -0.75 -6.27
C VAL A 289 23.47 0.03 -5.76
N GLU A 290 24.53 0.11 -6.55
CA GLU A 290 25.65 1.02 -6.29
C GLU A 290 26.19 1.61 -7.60
N GLY A 291 26.16 2.94 -7.71
CA GLY A 291 26.75 3.65 -8.86
C GLY A 291 26.14 3.31 -10.22
N VAL A 292 24.85 2.97 -10.27
CA VAL A 292 24.13 2.75 -11.53
C VAL A 292 23.59 4.10 -12.01
N GLY A 293 23.95 4.49 -13.24
CA GLY A 293 23.34 5.64 -13.90
C GLY A 293 21.88 5.37 -14.29
N GLU A 294 21.27 6.26 -15.05
CA GLU A 294 19.90 6.10 -15.54
C GLU A 294 19.69 4.76 -16.29
N VAL A 295 18.74 3.95 -15.82
CA VAL A 295 18.38 2.65 -16.44
C VAL A 295 16.97 2.71 -16.98
N ILE A 296 16.88 2.59 -18.31
CA ILE A 296 15.62 2.69 -19.04
C ILE A 296 15.08 1.29 -19.29
N LEU A 297 13.86 1.05 -18.83
CA LEU A 297 13.19 -0.25 -18.97
C LEU A 297 12.24 -0.30 -20.16
N GLY A 298 11.67 0.85 -20.53
CA GLY A 298 10.68 0.93 -21.59
C GLY A 298 10.08 2.32 -21.75
N LEU A 299 9.08 2.39 -22.61
CA LEU A 299 8.26 3.56 -22.89
C LEU A 299 6.79 3.20 -22.59
N LYS A 300 6.01 4.20 -22.20
CA LYS A 300 4.58 4.10 -21.98
C LYS A 300 3.90 3.58 -23.25
N PRO A 301 3.23 2.42 -23.20
CA PRO A 301 2.54 1.86 -24.36
C PRO A 301 1.46 2.82 -24.89
N ASN A 302 1.38 2.97 -26.21
CA ASN A 302 0.30 3.71 -26.85
C ASN A 302 -0.97 2.85 -26.88
N HIS A 303 -1.85 2.99 -25.88
CA HIS A 303 -3.13 2.28 -25.85
C HIS A 303 -4.08 2.79 -26.96
N LYS A 304 -4.00 2.19 -28.16
CA LYS A 304 -5.03 2.30 -29.19
C LYS A 304 -6.11 1.25 -28.94
N GLY A 305 -7.01 1.53 -28.01
CA GLY A 305 -8.17 0.68 -27.72
C GLY A 305 -9.30 1.47 -27.05
N ILE A 306 -10.54 1.21 -27.44
CA ILE A 306 -11.74 1.78 -26.81
C ILE A 306 -11.91 1.09 -25.45
N ALA A 307 -11.47 1.73 -24.36
CA ALA A 307 -11.75 1.26 -23.01
C ALA A 307 -13.22 1.56 -22.68
N ARG A 308 -14.07 0.53 -22.61
CA ARG A 308 -15.39 0.64 -21.98
C ARG A 308 -15.20 0.87 -20.48
N HIS A 309 -15.96 1.79 -19.88
CA HIS A 309 -15.81 2.15 -18.46
C HIS A 309 -16.13 0.96 -17.54
N PRO A 310 -15.20 0.48 -16.70
CA PRO A 310 -15.42 -0.66 -15.81
C PRO A 310 -16.28 -0.32 -14.58
N ARG A 311 -16.59 0.96 -14.36
CA ARG A 311 -17.25 1.45 -13.13
C ARG A 311 -18.55 2.15 -13.47
N GLN A 312 -19.67 1.64 -12.97
CA GLN A 312 -20.99 2.27 -13.14
C GLN A 312 -21.65 2.60 -11.82
N SER A 313 -22.40 3.70 -11.79
CA SER A 313 -23.15 4.13 -10.63
C SER A 313 -24.60 4.41 -10.97
N LEU A 314 -25.49 4.07 -10.03
CA LEU A 314 -26.88 4.49 -10.06
C LEU A 314 -27.23 5.12 -8.71
N ILE A 315 -27.69 6.37 -8.75
CA ILE A 315 -28.22 7.09 -7.60
C ILE A 315 -29.73 7.19 -7.75
N VAL A 316 -30.46 6.62 -6.80
CA VAL A 316 -31.93 6.65 -6.72
C VAL A 316 -32.32 7.56 -5.55
N ASP A 317 -32.69 8.80 -5.84
CA ASP A 317 -33.17 9.76 -4.85
C ASP A 317 -34.70 9.72 -4.77
N GLY A 318 -35.19 8.93 -3.83
CA GLY A 318 -36.61 8.68 -3.64
C GLY A 318 -37.32 9.61 -2.67
N VAL A 319 -36.65 10.52 -1.95
CA VAL A 319 -37.31 11.40 -0.94
C VAL A 319 -36.92 12.88 -1.11
N SER A 320 -36.18 13.21 -2.18
CA SER A 320 -35.84 14.56 -2.67
C SER A 320 -34.79 15.29 -1.84
N GLN A 321 -33.53 14.84 -1.95
CA GLN A 321 -32.32 15.53 -1.49
C GLN A 321 -31.46 16.03 -2.67
N ILE A 322 -32.06 16.83 -3.57
CA ILE A 322 -31.48 17.22 -4.88
C ILE A 322 -30.05 17.80 -4.76
N LYS A 323 -29.77 18.60 -3.73
CA LYS A 323 -28.43 19.21 -3.53
C LYS A 323 -27.35 18.18 -3.20
N ILE A 324 -27.68 17.22 -2.33
CA ILE A 324 -26.77 16.16 -1.89
C ILE A 324 -26.51 15.19 -3.05
N ALA A 325 -27.57 14.79 -3.76
CA ALA A 325 -27.46 13.95 -4.95
C ALA A 325 -26.57 14.59 -6.01
N SER A 326 -26.72 15.89 -6.29
CA SER A 326 -25.87 16.59 -7.25
C SER A 326 -24.38 16.60 -6.84
N ALA A 327 -24.08 16.75 -5.55
CA ALA A 327 -22.71 16.69 -5.05
C ALA A 327 -22.14 15.26 -5.14
N LEU A 328 -22.94 14.24 -4.83
CA LEU A 328 -22.54 12.82 -4.95
C LEU A 328 -22.22 12.46 -6.40
N ILE A 329 -23.06 12.89 -7.35
CA ILE A 329 -22.83 12.72 -8.79
C ILE A 329 -21.47 13.31 -9.18
N LYS A 330 -21.21 14.55 -8.77
CA LYS A 330 -19.95 15.23 -9.11
C LYS A 330 -18.73 14.47 -8.56
N THR A 331 -18.77 14.07 -7.30
CA THR A 331 -17.62 13.40 -6.66
C THR A 331 -17.41 11.98 -7.18
N LEU A 332 -18.46 11.19 -7.35
CA LEU A 332 -18.36 9.83 -7.91
C LEU A 332 -17.86 9.85 -9.37
N SER A 333 -18.23 10.87 -10.15
CA SER A 333 -17.80 10.98 -11.55
C SER A 333 -16.34 11.42 -11.65
N ASN A 334 -15.96 12.43 -10.87
CA ASN A 334 -14.60 13.01 -10.91
C ASN A 334 -13.54 12.15 -10.24
N SER A 335 -13.85 11.60 -9.07
CA SER A 335 -12.88 10.91 -8.21
C SER A 335 -13.04 9.39 -8.26
N GLY A 336 -14.26 8.90 -8.51
CA GLY A 336 -14.56 7.48 -8.59
C GLY A 336 -14.54 6.88 -9.99
N ASN A 337 -14.34 7.70 -11.03
CA ASN A 337 -14.39 7.30 -12.44
C ASN A 337 -15.67 6.51 -12.80
N PHE A 338 -16.79 6.79 -12.13
CA PHE A 338 -18.06 6.13 -12.39
C PHE A 338 -18.81 6.80 -13.55
N GLU A 339 -19.36 5.98 -14.45
CA GLU A 339 -20.45 6.41 -15.34
C GLU A 339 -21.75 6.43 -14.53
N ILE A 340 -22.34 7.61 -14.36
CA ILE A 340 -23.44 7.81 -13.41
C ILE A 340 -24.78 7.90 -14.11
N ASN A 341 -25.72 7.09 -13.64
CA ASN A 341 -27.14 7.24 -13.89
C ASN A 341 -27.81 7.82 -12.65
N TYR A 342 -28.73 8.78 -12.83
CA TYR A 342 -29.47 9.39 -11.74
C TYR A 342 -30.97 9.23 -11.99
N TRP A 343 -31.69 8.79 -10.96
CA TRP A 343 -33.13 8.64 -10.99
C TRP A 343 -33.77 9.50 -9.90
N THR A 344 -34.81 10.25 -10.27
CA THR A 344 -35.62 11.09 -9.37
C THR A 344 -37.09 10.83 -9.58
N GLY A 345 -37.86 10.84 -8.49
CA GLY A 345 -39.32 10.71 -8.53
C GLY A 345 -40.09 11.91 -9.13
N ARG A 346 -39.42 12.98 -9.59
CA ARG A 346 -40.05 14.19 -10.14
C ARG A 346 -39.67 14.43 -11.61
N GLY A 347 -40.20 13.61 -12.52
CA GLY A 347 -40.06 13.83 -13.96
C GLY A 347 -41.15 13.14 -14.76
N ASN A 348 -41.87 13.91 -15.59
CA ASN A 348 -42.83 13.44 -16.60
C ASN A 348 -42.13 12.68 -17.76
N SER A 349 -41.20 11.77 -17.46
CA SER A 349 -40.58 10.90 -18.46
C SER A 349 -41.14 9.49 -18.32
N THR A 350 -42.01 9.16 -19.27
CA THR A 350 -42.40 7.80 -19.67
C THR A 350 -41.32 6.74 -19.36
N ASN A 351 -41.63 5.83 -18.44
CA ASN A 351 -41.10 4.47 -18.42
C ASN A 351 -39.57 4.30 -18.57
N LEU A 352 -38.83 4.60 -17.51
CA LEU A 352 -37.85 3.61 -17.05
C LEU A 352 -38.13 3.35 -15.57
N ASP A 353 -38.97 2.34 -15.32
CA ASP A 353 -39.19 1.71 -14.01
C ASP A 353 -37.85 1.64 -13.25
N VAL A 354 -37.77 2.18 -12.03
CA VAL A 354 -36.53 2.18 -11.22
C VAL A 354 -35.93 0.77 -11.14
N ARG A 355 -36.76 -0.27 -11.19
CA ARG A 355 -36.32 -1.67 -11.25
C ARG A 355 -35.55 -1.98 -12.52
N LYS A 356 -35.96 -1.45 -13.68
CA LYS A 356 -35.22 -1.56 -14.95
C LYS A 356 -33.92 -0.78 -14.90
N ALA A 357 -33.88 0.39 -14.26
CA ALA A 357 -32.64 1.16 -14.08
C ALA A 357 -31.64 0.38 -13.21
N ILE A 358 -32.09 -0.16 -12.07
CA ILE A 358 -31.28 -1.03 -11.19
C ILE A 358 -30.79 -2.26 -11.95
N GLN A 359 -31.67 -2.95 -12.69
CA GLN A 359 -31.29 -4.08 -13.53
C GLN A 359 -30.25 -3.72 -14.57
N LYS A 360 -30.45 -2.61 -15.30
CA LYS A 360 -29.51 -2.14 -16.33
C LYS A 360 -28.14 -1.82 -15.73
N CYS A 361 -28.10 -1.17 -14.56
CA CYS A 361 -26.85 -0.88 -13.87
C CYS A 361 -26.13 -2.16 -13.41
N LEU A 362 -26.86 -3.13 -12.85
CA LEU A 362 -26.29 -4.37 -12.33
C LEU A 362 -25.91 -5.39 -13.42
N LEU A 363 -26.63 -5.37 -14.54
CA LEU A 363 -26.45 -6.27 -15.69
C LEU A 363 -25.70 -5.62 -16.84
N SER A 364 -25.31 -4.35 -16.73
CA SER A 364 -24.43 -3.74 -17.73
C SER A 364 -23.16 -4.56 -17.78
N GLU A 365 -23.06 -5.37 -18.83
CA GLU A 365 -21.93 -6.25 -19.01
C GLU A 365 -20.71 -5.36 -19.22
N SER A 366 -19.89 -5.21 -18.17
CA SER A 366 -18.47 -4.89 -18.24
C SER A 366 -17.76 -6.05 -18.95
N PHE A 367 -18.16 -6.32 -20.19
CA PHE A 367 -17.46 -7.19 -21.10
C PHE A 367 -16.17 -6.46 -21.50
N SER A 368 -15.10 -6.74 -20.77
CA SER A 368 -13.84 -6.90 -21.46
C SER A 368 -14.09 -7.99 -22.51
N GLU A 369 -13.71 -7.78 -23.77
CA GLU A 369 -13.38 -8.91 -24.61
C GLU A 369 -12.51 -9.86 -23.79
N SER A 370 -12.70 -11.17 -23.94
CA SER A 370 -11.88 -12.19 -23.31
C SER A 370 -10.44 -11.71 -23.35
N PRO A 371 -9.85 -11.31 -22.21
CA PRO A 371 -8.48 -10.86 -22.24
C PRO A 371 -7.70 -12.06 -22.78
N LYS A 372 -6.74 -11.85 -23.69
CA LYS A 372 -5.70 -12.87 -23.89
C LYS A 372 -5.25 -13.28 -22.49
N GLU A 373 -5.05 -14.58 -22.22
CA GLU A 373 -4.91 -15.17 -20.86
C GLU A 373 -3.95 -14.45 -19.88
N TYR A 374 -3.14 -13.51 -20.36
CA TYR A 374 -2.11 -12.74 -19.66
C TYR A 374 -2.43 -11.24 -19.45
N GLN A 375 -3.67 -10.79 -19.67
CA GLN A 375 -4.09 -9.41 -19.39
C GLN A 375 -4.68 -9.28 -17.97
N ILE A 376 -4.14 -8.35 -17.16
CA ILE A 376 -4.79 -7.92 -15.91
C ILE A 376 -6.24 -7.53 -16.20
N LYS A 377 -7.18 -8.26 -15.59
CA LYS A 377 -8.60 -7.99 -15.68
C LYS A 377 -8.94 -6.87 -14.70
N GLU A 378 -9.27 -5.67 -15.19
CA GLU A 378 -9.80 -4.63 -14.31
C GLU A 378 -11.13 -5.12 -13.70
N THR A 379 -11.22 -5.11 -12.38
CA THR A 379 -12.44 -5.50 -11.67
C THR A 379 -13.50 -4.43 -11.87
N ALA A 380 -14.58 -4.80 -12.56
CA ALA A 380 -15.71 -3.91 -12.68
C ALA A 380 -16.36 -3.65 -11.32
N THR A 381 -16.79 -2.40 -11.09
CA THR A 381 -17.37 -1.97 -9.81
C THR A 381 -18.71 -1.27 -10.05
N ILE A 382 -19.73 -1.69 -9.33
CA ILE A 382 -21.05 -1.05 -9.32
C ILE A 382 -21.23 -0.29 -8.02
N PHE A 383 -21.66 0.96 -8.10
CA PHE A 383 -22.06 1.77 -6.96
C PHE A 383 -23.55 2.08 -7.02
N LEU A 384 -24.35 1.51 -6.11
CA LEU A 384 -25.78 1.72 -6.03
C LEU A 384 -26.13 2.46 -4.74
N TYR A 385 -26.65 3.68 -4.86
CA TYR A 385 -27.16 4.45 -3.73
C TYR A 385 -28.68 4.53 -3.83
N LEU A 386 -29.38 3.99 -2.82
CA LEU A 386 -30.84 3.98 -2.73
C LEU A 386 -31.28 4.80 -1.53
N HIS A 387 -32.01 5.88 -1.80
CA HIS A 387 -32.61 6.72 -0.76
C HIS A 387 -34.13 6.55 -0.76
N GLY A 388 -34.70 6.08 0.34
CA GLY A 388 -36.12 5.75 0.45
C GLY A 388 -36.54 5.40 1.88
N GLN A 389 -37.80 5.04 2.08
CA GLN A 389 -38.30 4.65 3.41
C GLN A 389 -38.58 3.15 3.46
N ILE A 390 -38.19 2.49 4.55
CA ILE A 390 -38.58 1.10 4.75
C ILE A 390 -39.91 1.04 5.49
N GLN A 391 -40.89 0.39 4.87
CA GLN A 391 -42.23 0.22 5.41
C GLN A 391 -42.60 -1.27 5.42
N GLU A 392 -43.47 -1.65 6.34
CA GLU A 392 -44.06 -2.99 6.37
C GLU A 392 -45.40 -2.97 5.65
N THR A 393 -45.57 -3.84 4.66
CA THR A 393 -46.84 -3.99 3.95
C THR A 393 -47.90 -4.63 4.84
N ALA A 394 -49.18 -4.53 4.48
CA ALA A 394 -50.28 -5.20 5.18
C ALA A 394 -50.15 -6.74 5.29
N LYS A 395 -49.21 -7.36 4.54
CA LYS A 395 -48.89 -8.79 4.59
C LYS A 395 -47.68 -9.12 5.48
N GLY A 396 -47.09 -8.13 6.15
CA GLY A 396 -45.88 -8.29 6.95
C GLY A 396 -44.57 -8.27 6.15
N GLU A 397 -44.61 -7.93 4.86
CA GLU A 397 -43.40 -7.86 4.03
C GLU A 397 -42.74 -6.49 4.18
N SER A 398 -41.46 -6.46 4.56
CA SER A 398 -40.66 -5.23 4.61
C SER A 398 -40.19 -4.82 3.21
N VAL A 399 -40.51 -3.60 2.79
CA VAL A 399 -40.26 -3.08 1.44
C VAL A 399 -39.66 -1.67 1.48
N LEU A 400 -38.86 -1.32 0.47
CA LEU A 400 -38.32 0.04 0.30
C LEU A 400 -39.26 0.85 -0.59
N VAL A 401 -39.79 1.95 -0.06
CA VAL A 401 -40.77 2.85 -0.69
C VAL A 401 -40.10 4.16 -1.10
N LEU A 402 -40.36 4.62 -2.32
CA LEU A 402 -39.86 5.87 -2.90
C LEU A 402 -41.02 6.89 -3.09
N ALA A 403 -40.72 8.15 -3.43
CA ALA A 403 -41.66 9.31 -3.44
C ALA A 403 -42.92 9.18 -4.30
N ASP A 404 -42.97 8.21 -5.21
CA ASP A 404 -44.10 7.92 -6.11
C ASP A 404 -44.88 6.65 -5.72
N ASN A 405 -44.72 6.17 -4.48
CA ASN A 405 -45.17 4.85 -4.02
C ASN A 405 -44.56 3.69 -4.82
N THR A 406 -43.45 3.91 -5.54
CA THR A 406 -42.70 2.81 -6.13
C THR A 406 -42.07 1.98 -5.02
N VAL A 407 -42.31 0.67 -5.10
CA VAL A 407 -41.89 -0.31 -4.09
C VAL A 407 -40.77 -1.18 -4.65
N ILE A 408 -39.65 -1.28 -3.93
CA ILE A 408 -38.59 -2.24 -4.18
C ILE A 408 -38.67 -3.34 -3.12
N ASN A 409 -38.96 -4.56 -3.56
CA ASN A 409 -39.03 -5.72 -2.68
C ASN A 409 -37.62 -6.21 -2.32
N ARG A 410 -37.38 -6.48 -1.03
CA ARG A 410 -36.10 -7.02 -0.51
C ARG A 410 -35.64 -8.28 -1.25
N SER A 411 -36.55 -9.25 -1.42
CA SER A 411 -36.29 -10.52 -2.11
C SER A 411 -35.93 -10.33 -3.60
N TRP A 412 -36.56 -9.36 -4.26
CA TRP A 412 -36.28 -9.04 -5.65
C TRP A 412 -34.89 -8.40 -5.80
N LEU A 413 -34.56 -7.43 -4.94
CA LEU A 413 -33.25 -6.77 -4.96
C LEU A 413 -32.14 -7.79 -4.70
N ARG A 414 -32.32 -8.67 -3.70
CA ARG A 414 -31.40 -9.80 -3.44
C ARG A 414 -31.14 -10.64 -4.69
N LYS A 415 -32.20 -10.96 -5.45
CA LYS A 415 -32.07 -11.72 -6.70
C LYS A 415 -31.25 -10.95 -7.75
N GLN A 416 -31.42 -9.62 -7.88
CA GLN A 416 -30.64 -8.84 -8.83
C GLN A 416 -29.16 -8.74 -8.44
N LEU A 417 -28.86 -8.51 -7.14
CA LEU A 417 -27.48 -8.45 -6.65
C LEU A 417 -26.72 -9.76 -6.87
N ARG A 418 -27.39 -10.92 -6.74
CA ARG A 418 -26.81 -12.24 -7.04
C ARG A 418 -26.51 -12.49 -8.52
N LEU A 419 -27.20 -11.81 -9.42
CA LEU A 419 -26.97 -11.94 -10.87
C LEU A 419 -25.79 -11.06 -11.34
N CYS A 420 -25.41 -10.06 -10.56
CA CYS A 420 -24.31 -9.17 -10.87
C CYS A 420 -22.97 -9.87 -10.60
N LYS A 421 -22.06 -9.84 -11.59
CA LYS A 421 -20.72 -10.46 -11.53
C LYS A 421 -19.62 -9.48 -11.11
N SER A 422 -19.94 -8.19 -11.06
CA SER A 422 -19.02 -7.11 -10.69
C SER A 422 -18.91 -7.01 -9.17
N GLN A 423 -17.89 -6.30 -8.69
CA GLN A 423 -17.87 -5.84 -7.31
C GLN A 423 -19.02 -4.85 -7.07
N GLN A 424 -19.60 -4.84 -5.88
CA GLN A 424 -20.82 -4.10 -5.56
C GLN A 424 -20.63 -3.27 -4.31
N ILE A 425 -20.90 -1.97 -4.39
CA ILE A 425 -21.02 -1.06 -3.25
C ILE A 425 -22.47 -0.60 -3.22
N ILE A 426 -23.23 -1.05 -2.22
CA ILE A 426 -24.65 -0.74 -2.07
C ILE A 426 -24.85 0.08 -0.80
N ILE A 427 -25.42 1.27 -0.95
CA ILE A 427 -25.77 2.15 0.16
C ILE A 427 -27.28 2.29 0.22
N LEU A 428 -27.86 1.93 1.38
CA LEU A 428 -29.27 2.10 1.71
C LEU A 428 -29.43 3.26 2.70
N ASP A 429 -29.80 4.43 2.19
CA ASP A 429 -30.06 5.62 2.99
C ASP A 429 -31.55 5.68 3.33
N CYS A 430 -31.91 5.13 4.49
CA CYS A 430 -33.30 4.89 4.88
C CYS A 430 -33.70 5.69 6.12
N PRO A 431 -33.96 7.01 6.01
CA PRO A 431 -34.46 7.77 7.14
C PRO A 431 -35.86 7.28 7.52
N PHE A 432 -36.24 7.42 8.80
CA PHE A 432 -37.59 7.09 9.30
C PHE A 432 -38.03 5.61 9.23
N ALA A 433 -37.13 4.63 9.24
CA ALA A 433 -37.55 3.23 9.16
C ALA A 433 -38.34 2.77 10.40
N GLU A 434 -39.60 2.36 10.21
CA GLU A 434 -40.45 1.75 11.26
C GLU A 434 -40.06 0.28 11.56
N SER A 435 -39.26 -0.34 10.69
CA SER A 435 -38.87 -1.75 10.75
C SER A 435 -37.35 -1.96 10.76
N ASN A 436 -36.91 -3.18 11.05
CA ASN A 436 -35.51 -3.50 11.28
C ASN A 436 -34.66 -3.52 9.99
N ILE A 437 -34.02 -2.39 9.65
CA ILE A 437 -33.03 -2.26 8.56
C ILE A 437 -31.92 -3.33 8.63
N ARG A 438 -31.63 -3.88 9.83
CA ARG A 438 -30.65 -4.96 9.99
C ARG A 438 -31.01 -6.18 9.14
N ASP A 439 -32.29 -6.55 9.08
CA ASP A 439 -32.75 -7.72 8.31
C ASP A 439 -32.51 -7.53 6.80
N TRP A 440 -32.56 -6.28 6.32
CA TRP A 440 -32.17 -5.95 4.96
C TRP A 440 -30.69 -6.19 4.70
N VAL A 441 -29.83 -5.72 5.59
CA VAL A 441 -28.38 -5.95 5.47
C VAL A 441 -28.05 -7.43 5.56
N GLU A 442 -28.76 -8.22 6.37
CA GLU A 442 -28.56 -9.67 6.50
C GLU A 442 -29.03 -10.46 5.28
N GLU A 443 -30.21 -10.15 4.72
CA GLU A 443 -30.72 -10.88 3.57
C GLU A 443 -30.04 -10.51 2.25
N LEU A 444 -29.58 -9.27 2.08
CA LEU A 444 -28.94 -8.82 0.84
C LEU A 444 -27.49 -9.33 0.67
N GLN A 445 -26.91 -9.99 1.68
CA GLN A 445 -25.55 -10.54 1.63
C GLN A 445 -25.43 -11.60 0.52
N ILE A 446 -24.39 -11.48 -0.32
CA ILE A 446 -24.09 -12.42 -1.40
C ILE A 446 -22.83 -13.25 -1.13
N GLY A 447 -22.87 -14.13 -0.13
CA GLY A 447 -21.73 -15.02 0.17
C GLY A 447 -20.42 -14.27 0.43
N THR A 448 -19.29 -14.98 0.37
CA THR A 448 -17.94 -14.43 0.60
C THR A 448 -17.09 -14.29 -0.66
N ASP A 449 -17.55 -14.88 -1.77
CA ASP A 449 -16.76 -15.03 -3.00
C ASP A 449 -16.96 -13.87 -3.98
N VAL A 450 -17.98 -13.03 -3.74
CA VAL A 450 -18.28 -11.83 -4.54
C VAL A 450 -18.02 -10.61 -3.68
N GLY A 451 -17.15 -9.70 -4.17
CA GLY A 451 -16.83 -8.44 -3.50
C GLY A 451 -18.05 -7.54 -3.37
N GLN A 452 -18.73 -7.58 -2.23
CA GLN A 452 -19.88 -6.78 -1.86
C GLN A 452 -19.63 -5.99 -0.57
N CYS A 453 -19.85 -4.68 -0.65
CA CYS A 453 -20.02 -3.80 0.49
C CYS A 453 -21.49 -3.39 0.57
N LEU A 454 -22.12 -3.61 1.72
CA LEU A 454 -23.45 -3.09 2.04
C LEU A 454 -23.30 -2.10 3.19
N ILE A 455 -23.84 -0.89 3.04
CA ILE A 455 -23.96 0.10 4.10
C ILE A 455 -25.41 0.51 4.16
N ALA A 456 -26.00 0.50 5.35
CA ALA A 456 -27.36 0.92 5.56
C ALA A 456 -27.45 1.80 6.81
N CYS A 457 -28.27 2.84 6.76
CA CYS A 457 -28.50 3.69 7.91
C CYS A 457 -29.99 3.90 8.17
N THR A 458 -30.31 4.19 9.43
CA THR A 458 -31.59 4.78 9.81
C THR A 458 -31.34 6.03 10.64
N ALA A 459 -32.10 7.08 10.36
CA ALA A 459 -31.98 8.37 11.03
C ALA A 459 -33.36 8.87 11.48
N PRO A 460 -33.46 9.45 12.69
CA PRO A 460 -34.64 10.21 13.11
C PRO A 460 -34.95 11.39 12.18
N PRO A 461 -36.19 11.92 12.22
CA PRO A 461 -36.61 13.08 11.43
C PRO A 461 -35.64 14.26 11.44
N ASP A 462 -35.20 14.64 12.63
CA ASP A 462 -34.41 15.84 12.88
C ASP A 462 -32.96 15.70 12.37
N THR A 463 -32.52 14.48 12.05
CA THR A 463 -31.17 14.17 11.57
C THR A 463 -31.16 13.40 10.24
N SER A 464 -32.28 13.42 9.51
CA SER A 464 -32.49 12.64 8.28
C SER A 464 -31.48 12.92 7.16
N GLU A 465 -30.85 14.11 7.12
CA GLU A 465 -29.81 14.46 6.14
C GLU A 465 -28.39 14.21 6.65
N LYS A 466 -28.21 13.82 7.92
CA LYS A 466 -26.91 13.76 8.57
C LYS A 466 -26.01 12.68 7.96
N PHE A 467 -26.57 11.50 7.66
CA PHE A 467 -25.81 10.42 7.02
C PHE A 467 -25.27 10.85 5.65
N ALA A 468 -26.14 11.35 4.77
CA ALA A 468 -25.77 11.73 3.42
C ALA A 468 -24.78 12.92 3.41
N SER A 469 -24.92 13.86 4.34
CA SER A 469 -23.97 14.96 4.53
C SER A 469 -22.59 14.46 4.98
N THR A 470 -22.53 13.53 5.94
CA THR A 470 -21.27 12.91 6.39
C THR A 470 -20.62 12.09 5.27
N LEU A 471 -21.43 11.36 4.48
CA LEU A 471 -20.94 10.60 3.32
C LEU A 471 -20.27 11.53 2.30
N LEU A 472 -20.90 12.66 2.00
CA LEU A 472 -20.34 13.68 1.12
C LEU A 472 -19.05 14.29 1.67
N GLU A 473 -19.00 14.58 2.97
CA GLU A 473 -17.80 15.11 3.61
C GLU A 473 -16.62 14.13 3.48
N ILE A 474 -16.85 12.85 3.79
CA ILE A 474 -15.84 11.78 3.59
C ILE A 474 -15.40 11.75 2.13
N PHE A 475 -16.36 11.76 1.19
CA PHE A 475 -16.03 11.69 -0.23
C PHE A 475 -15.21 12.89 -0.71
N SER A 476 -15.51 14.09 -0.21
CA SER A 476 -14.77 15.31 -0.55
C SER A 476 -13.36 15.37 0.04
N LYS A 477 -13.13 14.77 1.21
CA LYS A 477 -11.80 14.69 1.84
C LYS A 477 -10.92 13.63 1.19
N SER A 478 -11.51 12.51 0.78
CA SER A 478 -10.78 11.38 0.19
C SER A 478 -10.54 11.53 -1.32
N SER A 479 -11.11 12.55 -1.97
CA SER A 479 -10.94 12.79 -3.41
C SER A 479 -9.57 13.32 -3.83
N GLU A 480 -8.74 13.76 -2.88
CA GLU A 480 -7.56 14.55 -3.24
C GLU A 480 -6.29 13.71 -3.51
N TYR A 481 -5.92 12.67 -2.74
CA TYR A 481 -4.65 11.97 -3.00
C TYR A 481 -4.52 10.48 -2.58
N SER A 482 -5.40 9.92 -1.73
CA SER A 482 -5.15 8.60 -1.09
C SER A 482 -6.08 7.46 -1.53
N GLY A 483 -7.00 7.70 -2.47
CA GLY A 483 -8.11 6.78 -2.75
C GLY A 483 -9.03 6.59 -1.53
N LEU A 484 -10.08 5.78 -1.70
CA LEU A 484 -11.04 5.44 -0.64
C LEU A 484 -11.49 3.99 -0.78
N THR A 485 -11.20 3.15 0.21
CA THR A 485 -11.71 1.77 0.27
C THR A 485 -13.07 1.71 0.95
N ALA A 486 -13.86 0.66 0.66
CA ALA A 486 -15.11 0.39 1.35
C ALA A 486 -14.91 0.19 2.86
N ALA A 487 -13.81 -0.45 3.27
CA ALA A 487 -13.44 -0.61 4.67
C ALA A 487 -13.16 0.75 5.34
N SER A 488 -12.37 1.61 4.72
CA SER A 488 -12.10 2.97 5.21
C SER A 488 -13.37 3.81 5.27
N LEU A 489 -14.24 3.72 4.26
CA LEU A 489 -15.55 4.37 4.26
C LEU A 489 -16.40 3.93 5.47
N ILE A 490 -16.48 2.62 5.74
CA ILE A 490 -17.21 2.08 6.90
C ILE A 490 -16.62 2.64 8.20
N THR A 491 -15.31 2.56 8.39
CA THR A 491 -14.64 3.05 9.60
C THR A 491 -14.85 4.55 9.82
N GLN A 492 -14.72 5.36 8.77
CA GLN A 492 -14.95 6.80 8.84
C GLN A 492 -16.41 7.14 9.13
N LEU A 493 -17.38 6.43 8.54
CA LEU A 493 -18.80 6.59 8.85
C LEU A 493 -19.08 6.24 10.31
N GLN A 494 -18.53 5.14 10.83
CA GLN A 494 -18.67 4.76 12.24
C GLN A 494 -18.15 5.86 13.17
N MET A 495 -16.95 6.38 12.90
CA MET A 495 -16.34 7.43 13.72
C MET A 495 -17.14 8.73 13.71
N ASN A 496 -17.52 9.21 12.52
CA ASN A 496 -18.19 10.51 12.37
C ASN A 496 -19.66 10.48 12.83
N LEU A 497 -20.30 9.30 12.85
CA LEU A 497 -21.69 9.14 13.28
C LEU A 497 -21.83 8.63 14.72
N ALA A 498 -20.75 8.26 15.42
CA ALA A 498 -20.78 7.68 16.76
C ALA A 498 -21.49 8.53 17.81
N SER A 499 -21.46 9.86 17.68
CA SER A 499 -22.11 10.82 18.60
C SER A 499 -23.49 11.26 18.13
N THR A 500 -24.04 10.66 17.08
CA THR A 500 -25.33 11.01 16.48
C THR A 500 -26.38 9.94 16.76
N GLU A 501 -27.65 10.26 16.57
CA GLU A 501 -28.75 9.29 16.66
C GLU A 501 -28.92 8.43 15.40
N VAL A 502 -27.99 8.52 14.45
CA VAL A 502 -28.01 7.73 13.21
C VAL A 502 -27.50 6.32 13.52
N ASN A 503 -28.36 5.31 13.30
CA ASN A 503 -27.96 3.92 13.43
C ASN A 503 -27.33 3.44 12.12
N LEU A 504 -26.11 2.94 12.20
CA LEU A 504 -25.35 2.43 11.05
C LEU A 504 -25.24 0.90 11.09
N TYR A 505 -25.56 0.26 9.98
CA TYR A 505 -25.42 -1.18 9.76
C TYR A 505 -24.59 -1.41 8.51
N PHE A 506 -23.69 -2.37 8.53
CA PHE A 506 -22.84 -2.63 7.37
C PHE A 506 -22.46 -4.10 7.28
N TRP A 507 -22.08 -4.49 6.06
CA TRP A 507 -21.53 -5.78 5.72
C TRP A 507 -20.43 -5.58 4.69
N LEU A 508 -19.36 -6.35 4.83
CA LEU A 508 -18.27 -6.40 3.87
C LEU A 508 -17.96 -7.88 3.62
N SER A 509 -18.12 -8.32 2.38
CA SER A 509 -17.85 -9.70 1.99
C SER A 509 -16.35 -9.98 2.04
N GLY A 510 -15.96 -11.06 2.73
CA GLY A 510 -14.75 -11.86 2.51
C GLY A 510 -13.37 -11.17 2.42
N SER A 511 -12.31 -11.95 2.60
CA SER A 511 -10.92 -11.50 2.38
C SER A 511 -10.54 -11.37 0.90
N GLN A 512 -11.50 -11.57 -0.02
CA GLN A 512 -11.22 -11.67 -1.44
C GLN A 512 -11.31 -10.29 -2.12
N GLY A 513 -10.21 -9.54 -2.06
CA GLY A 513 -9.97 -8.34 -2.87
C GLY A 513 -10.46 -7.05 -2.24
N ILE A 514 -9.68 -5.98 -2.42
CA ILE A 514 -10.01 -4.65 -1.90
C ILE A 514 -11.14 -4.06 -2.74
N ILE A 515 -12.23 -3.65 -2.09
CA ILE A 515 -13.30 -2.91 -2.74
C ILE A 515 -12.98 -1.42 -2.64
N GLU A 516 -12.59 -0.80 -3.75
CA GLU A 516 -12.32 0.63 -3.81
C GLU A 516 -13.57 1.41 -4.20
N VAL A 517 -13.96 2.39 -3.39
CA VAL A 517 -14.96 3.41 -3.72
C VAL A 517 -14.34 4.44 -4.65
N PHE A 518 -13.18 4.97 -4.29
CA PHE A 518 -12.35 5.81 -5.15
C PHE A 518 -11.01 5.14 -5.38
N PRO A 519 -10.65 4.85 -6.64
CA PRO A 519 -9.30 4.39 -6.94
C PRO A 519 -8.31 5.50 -6.59
N GLU A 520 -7.09 5.12 -6.22
CA GLU A 520 -6.00 6.10 -6.11
C GLU A 520 -5.77 6.77 -7.47
N GLN A 521 -5.82 8.10 -7.50
CA GLN A 521 -5.35 8.85 -8.64
C GLN A 521 -3.83 8.90 -8.58
N ASN A 522 -3.16 8.39 -9.63
CA ASN A 522 -1.71 8.47 -9.79
C ASN A 522 -1.29 9.94 -10.01
N SER A 523 -1.31 10.73 -8.95
CA SER A 523 -0.74 12.07 -8.89
C SER A 523 0.69 12.03 -8.33
N LEU A 524 1.45 10.97 -8.63
CA LEU A 524 2.91 10.93 -8.44
C LEU A 524 3.67 11.31 -9.71
N VAL A 525 2.97 11.73 -10.76
CA VAL A 525 3.56 12.30 -11.99
C VAL A 525 2.92 13.66 -12.26
N ASN A 526 3.06 14.60 -11.31
CA ASN A 526 2.88 16.03 -11.55
C ASN A 526 3.45 16.83 -10.37
N GLU A 527 4.74 16.66 -10.09
CA GLU A 527 5.53 17.85 -9.84
C GLU A 527 6.31 18.12 -11.12
N ASN A 528 6.00 19.25 -11.75
CA ASN A 528 6.83 19.83 -12.79
C ASN A 528 8.21 20.10 -12.17
N PHE A 529 9.11 19.13 -12.21
CA PHE A 529 10.54 19.43 -12.24
C PHE A 529 10.83 19.98 -13.63
N ALA A 530 10.52 21.27 -13.78
CA ALA A 530 11.33 22.11 -14.62
C ALA A 530 12.80 21.84 -14.25
N GLN A 531 13.68 21.84 -15.26
CA GLN A 531 15.13 21.84 -15.07
C GLN A 531 15.51 22.70 -13.85
N PRO A 532 16.47 22.27 -13.03
CA PRO A 532 16.74 22.86 -11.72
C PRO A 532 16.98 24.36 -11.86
N THR A 533 15.94 25.15 -11.62
CA THR A 533 16.11 26.48 -11.09
C THR A 533 16.45 26.26 -9.63
N GLU A 534 17.60 26.78 -9.20
CA GLU A 534 18.04 26.81 -7.81
C GLU A 534 16.87 27.25 -6.91
N ASP A 535 16.14 26.28 -6.35
CA ASP A 535 15.06 26.52 -5.41
C ASP A 535 15.73 26.77 -4.07
N ILE A 536 15.98 28.04 -3.79
CA ILE A 536 16.61 28.50 -2.56
C ILE A 536 15.77 27.97 -1.39
N ASP A 537 16.32 27.05 -0.60
CA ASP A 537 15.63 26.54 0.58
C ASP A 537 15.21 27.70 1.49
N ASP A 538 13.92 27.75 1.83
CA ASP A 538 13.36 28.72 2.76
C ASP A 538 13.81 28.38 4.19
N LEU A 539 15.04 28.78 4.52
CA LEU A 539 15.67 28.61 5.84
C LEU A 539 15.18 29.67 6.85
N ASN A 540 13.89 29.99 6.83
CA ASN A 540 13.32 31.01 7.68
C ASN A 540 13.47 30.65 9.18
N SER A 541 13.95 31.60 9.95
CA SER A 541 14.10 31.50 11.41
C SER A 541 13.56 32.77 12.05
N SER A 542 12.68 32.62 13.04
CA SER A 542 12.23 33.77 13.84
C SER A 542 13.26 34.18 14.90
N LEU A 543 14.24 33.30 15.18
CA LEU A 543 15.29 33.48 16.17
C LEU A 543 16.67 33.77 15.55
N GLY A 544 16.76 33.88 14.22
CA GLY A 544 18.03 34.07 13.51
C GLY A 544 18.97 32.86 13.57
N ILE A 545 18.43 31.66 13.74
CA ILE A 545 19.16 30.39 13.75
C ILE A 545 19.47 29.98 12.31
N ASP A 546 20.72 29.59 12.06
CA ASP A 546 21.17 29.07 10.77
C ASP A 546 20.85 27.58 10.63
N TYR A 547 20.07 27.23 9.60
CA TYR A 547 19.67 25.86 9.27
C TYR A 547 20.46 25.26 8.11
N SER A 548 21.44 25.98 7.57
CA SER A 548 22.23 25.54 6.41
C SER A 548 22.94 24.21 6.65
N GLN A 549 23.46 24.01 7.86
CA GLN A 549 24.12 22.76 8.23
C GLN A 549 23.15 21.57 8.22
N LEU A 550 21.94 21.73 8.78
CA LEU A 550 20.92 20.68 8.74
C LEU A 550 20.51 20.36 7.30
N ARG A 551 20.28 21.39 6.48
CA ARG A 551 20.00 21.24 5.04
C ARG A 551 21.09 20.42 4.36
N ASP A 552 22.35 20.80 4.51
CA ASP A 552 23.47 20.18 3.82
C ASP A 552 23.65 18.71 4.24
N LEU A 553 23.45 18.40 5.53
CA LEU A 553 23.52 17.03 6.06
C LEU A 553 22.38 16.16 5.51
N LEU A 554 21.16 16.69 5.48
CA LEU A 554 20.00 15.99 4.94
C LEU A 554 20.11 15.77 3.43
N GLN A 555 20.53 16.79 2.68
CA GLN A 555 20.78 16.71 1.24
C GLN A 555 21.85 15.67 0.91
N ALA A 556 22.87 15.51 1.75
CA ALA A 556 23.91 14.51 1.61
C ALA A 556 23.51 13.11 2.11
N GLY A 557 22.28 12.92 2.62
CA GLY A 557 21.82 11.64 3.17
C GLY A 557 22.56 11.21 4.45
N ARG A 558 23.17 12.16 5.18
CA ARG A 558 23.93 11.89 6.42
C ARG A 558 23.00 11.89 7.63
N TRP A 559 22.09 10.91 7.66
CA TRP A 559 20.95 10.85 8.59
C TRP A 559 21.32 10.92 10.08
N LEU A 560 22.36 10.21 10.52
CA LEU A 560 22.85 10.25 11.91
C LEU A 560 23.26 11.65 12.34
N GLU A 561 23.98 12.36 11.47
CA GLU A 561 24.50 13.69 11.77
C GLU A 561 23.39 14.73 11.67
N ALA A 562 22.48 14.57 10.71
CA ALA A 562 21.27 15.40 10.61
C ALA A 562 20.37 15.26 11.84
N ASP A 563 20.24 14.06 12.41
CA ASP A 563 19.47 13.82 13.64
C ASP A 563 20.12 14.44 14.87
N ALA A 564 21.45 14.31 15.00
CA ALA A 564 22.22 14.97 16.04
C ALA A 564 22.12 16.51 15.93
N GLU A 565 22.20 17.05 14.71
CA GLU A 565 22.04 18.48 14.46
C GLU A 565 20.61 18.95 14.77
N THR A 566 19.61 18.14 14.43
CA THR A 566 18.20 18.41 14.77
C THR A 566 18.01 18.50 16.28
N THR A 567 18.65 17.61 17.05
CA THR A 567 18.66 17.66 18.52
C THR A 567 19.26 18.96 19.04
N ASN A 568 20.40 19.40 18.50
CA ASN A 568 21.04 20.66 18.88
C ASN A 568 20.14 21.87 18.57
N LEU A 569 19.54 21.89 17.39
CA LEU A 569 18.66 22.97 16.95
C LEU A 569 17.39 23.04 17.82
N MET A 570 16.77 21.90 18.15
CA MET A 570 15.60 21.87 19.03
C MET A 570 15.90 22.42 20.43
N LEU A 571 17.08 22.11 20.98
CA LEU A 571 17.53 22.68 22.27
C LEU A 571 17.78 24.18 22.17
N LYS A 572 18.36 24.64 21.06
CA LYS A 572 18.64 26.07 20.79
C LYS A 572 17.36 26.89 20.63
N ILE A 573 16.36 26.35 19.93
CA ILE A 573 15.04 27.00 19.78
C ILE A 573 14.37 27.20 21.14
N ALA A 574 14.54 26.23 22.05
CA ALA A 574 13.97 26.29 23.39
C ALA A 574 14.81 27.09 24.40
N GLY A 575 16.03 27.53 24.05
CA GLY A 575 16.98 28.15 24.98
C GLY A 575 17.43 27.21 26.11
N ARG A 576 17.56 25.91 25.82
CA ARG A 576 17.89 24.84 26.79
C ARG A 576 19.17 24.08 26.48
N GLU A 577 20.12 24.70 25.80
CA GLU A 577 21.40 24.07 25.41
C GLU A 577 22.20 23.56 26.63
N GLN A 578 22.11 24.25 27.77
CA GLN A 578 22.80 23.86 29.00
C GLN A 578 22.14 22.66 29.69
N GLN A 579 20.81 22.58 29.63
CA GLN A 579 20.02 21.51 30.24
C GLN A 579 20.10 20.21 29.43
N ARG A 580 20.30 20.32 28.10
CA ARG A 580 20.40 19.19 27.16
C ARG A 580 19.15 18.32 27.04
N TYR A 581 18.00 18.81 27.49
CA TYR A 581 16.70 18.18 27.28
C TYR A 581 15.57 19.23 27.25
N LEU A 582 14.44 18.86 26.64
CA LEU A 582 13.18 19.61 26.61
C LEU A 582 12.19 18.99 27.59
N ASP A 583 11.51 19.87 28.34
CA ASP A 583 10.39 19.57 29.22
C ASP A 583 9.07 20.09 28.63
N LEU A 584 7.93 19.75 29.24
CA LEU A 584 6.61 20.17 28.76
C LEU A 584 6.47 21.70 28.57
N PRO A 585 6.89 22.56 29.52
CA PRO A 585 6.84 24.02 29.33
C PRO A 585 7.68 24.52 28.16
N SER A 586 8.85 23.93 27.92
CA SER A 586 9.71 24.32 26.80
C SER A 586 9.11 24.00 25.43
N LEU A 587 8.33 22.90 25.33
CA LEU A 587 7.65 22.50 24.10
C LEU A 587 6.48 23.41 23.72
N GLU A 588 5.82 24.04 24.70
CA GLU A 588 4.72 24.98 24.45
C GLU A 588 5.15 26.23 23.71
N ASN A 589 6.40 26.66 23.95
CA ASN A 589 6.89 27.96 23.53
C ASN A 589 7.86 27.89 22.34
N LEU A 590 8.04 26.71 21.72
CA LEU A 590 8.90 26.57 20.55
C LEU A 590 8.41 27.48 19.41
N ALA A 591 9.33 28.21 18.79
CA ALA A 591 8.99 29.14 17.73
C ALA A 591 8.53 28.42 16.46
N CYS A 592 7.39 28.85 15.89
CA CYS A 592 6.74 28.14 14.79
C CYS A 592 7.56 28.15 13.50
N ALA A 593 8.18 29.28 13.15
CA ALA A 593 9.01 29.36 11.94
C ALA A 593 10.12 28.30 11.98
N ASP A 594 10.80 28.21 13.12
CA ASP A 594 11.95 27.37 13.37
C ASP A 594 11.61 25.87 13.36
N VAL A 595 10.55 25.46 14.08
CA VAL A 595 10.11 24.05 14.08
C VAL A 595 9.60 23.62 12.69
N LEU A 596 8.87 24.49 12.00
CA LEU A 596 8.39 24.21 10.65
C LEU A 596 9.52 24.18 9.61
N THR A 597 10.61 24.92 9.81
CA THR A 597 11.79 24.85 8.95
C THR A 597 12.51 23.51 9.11
N ILE A 598 12.71 23.06 10.35
CA ILE A 598 13.26 21.72 10.61
C ILE A 598 12.38 20.63 9.96
N ASP A 599 11.07 20.67 10.20
CA ASP A 599 10.14 19.68 9.64
C ASP A 599 10.16 19.68 8.11
N ARG A 600 10.11 20.86 7.48
CA ARG A 600 10.16 20.99 6.01
C ARG A 600 11.45 20.41 5.42
N LEU A 601 12.61 20.67 6.03
CA LEU A 601 13.88 20.12 5.56
C LEU A 601 13.89 18.59 5.64
N TRP A 602 13.46 18.02 6.77
CA TRP A 602 13.35 16.57 6.92
C TRP A 602 12.42 15.96 5.88
N VAL A 603 11.22 16.52 5.72
CA VAL A 603 10.22 16.05 4.74
C VAL A 603 10.76 16.15 3.32
N LYS A 604 11.40 17.27 2.95
CA LYS A 604 11.95 17.50 1.59
C LYS A 604 13.02 16.47 1.24
N TYR A 605 14.06 16.36 2.05
CA TYR A 605 15.23 15.55 1.72
C TYR A 605 15.07 14.05 2.02
N SER A 606 14.06 13.67 2.81
CA SER A 606 13.66 12.27 2.98
C SER A 606 12.56 11.82 2.03
N HIS A 607 12.20 12.64 1.04
CA HIS A 607 11.13 12.36 0.08
C HIS A 607 9.79 12.02 0.77
N GLY A 608 9.45 12.76 1.83
CA GLY A 608 8.21 12.61 2.59
C GLY A 608 8.20 11.46 3.60
N ARG A 609 9.34 10.81 3.87
CA ARG A 609 9.41 9.66 4.77
C ARG A 609 9.60 10.02 6.24
N PHE A 610 10.36 11.09 6.50
CA PHE A 610 10.79 11.50 7.83
C PHE A 610 10.37 12.95 8.10
N GLY A 611 10.24 13.29 9.38
CA GLY A 611 9.76 14.60 9.84
C GLY A 611 8.75 14.48 10.97
N PHE A 612 8.64 15.55 11.76
CA PHE A 612 7.68 15.65 12.86
C PHE A 612 6.23 15.57 12.38
N SER A 613 5.93 16.12 11.20
CA SER A 613 4.59 16.05 10.62
C SER A 613 4.22 14.65 10.13
N ILE A 614 5.21 13.86 9.70
CA ILE A 614 5.01 12.44 9.36
C ILE A 614 4.75 11.63 10.63
N GLN A 615 5.55 11.83 11.68
CA GLN A 615 5.35 11.21 12.99
C GLN A 615 3.99 11.56 13.59
N GLN A 616 3.56 12.82 13.47
CA GLN A 616 2.23 13.26 13.92
C GLN A 616 1.10 12.52 13.19
N ARG A 617 1.18 12.37 11.85
CA ARG A 617 0.18 11.61 11.08
C ARG A 617 0.11 10.15 11.54
N ILE A 618 1.25 9.53 11.82
CA ILE A 618 1.30 8.16 12.34
C ILE A 618 0.64 8.10 13.72
N CYS A 619 0.92 9.06 14.60
CA CYS A 619 0.29 9.17 15.91
C CYS A 619 -1.24 9.28 15.81
N GLN A 620 -1.76 10.08 14.87
CA GLN A 620 -3.20 10.24 14.66
C GLN A 620 -3.90 8.98 14.14
N SER A 621 -3.15 8.05 13.53
CA SER A 621 -3.69 6.78 13.01
C SER A 621 -3.90 5.68 14.07
N ILE A 622 -3.50 5.92 15.33
CA ILE A 622 -3.55 4.94 16.41
C ILE A 622 -4.81 5.18 17.27
N ALA A 623 -5.66 4.17 17.43
CA ALA A 623 -6.84 4.22 18.28
C ALA A 623 -6.50 3.78 19.71
N SER A 624 -6.82 4.58 20.73
CA SER A 624 -6.49 4.29 22.13
C SER A 624 -7.67 3.74 22.92
N GLN A 625 -7.52 2.55 23.52
CA GLN A 625 -8.36 2.06 24.64
C GLN A 625 -7.48 1.30 25.64
N ALA A 626 -7.63 1.59 26.94
CA ALA A 626 -6.88 0.91 27.99
C ALA A 626 -7.28 -0.58 28.04
N SER A 627 -6.34 -1.48 27.76
CA SER A 627 -6.62 -2.92 27.66
C SER A 627 -6.37 -3.69 28.96
N ASP A 628 -5.51 -3.18 29.85
CA ASP A 628 -5.13 -3.86 31.10
C ASP A 628 -5.93 -3.34 32.32
N PRO A 629 -6.90 -4.10 32.85
CA PRO A 629 -7.70 -3.70 34.00
C PRO A 629 -6.92 -3.67 35.32
N VAL A 630 -5.84 -4.46 35.46
CA VAL A 630 -5.05 -4.53 36.69
C VAL A 630 -4.08 -3.36 36.75
N LEU A 631 -3.42 -3.03 35.64
CA LEU A 631 -2.55 -1.86 35.55
C LEU A 631 -3.35 -0.56 35.68
N SER A 632 -4.58 -0.54 35.15
CA SER A 632 -5.50 0.60 35.25
C SER A 632 -5.89 0.92 36.69
N LEU A 633 -6.08 -0.09 37.54
CA LEU A 633 -6.32 0.08 38.98
C LEU A 633 -5.12 0.69 39.71
N MET A 634 -3.89 0.38 39.27
CA MET A 634 -2.66 0.85 39.92
C MET A 634 -2.19 2.23 39.46
N LEU A 635 -2.32 2.54 38.17
CA LEU A 635 -1.71 3.73 37.55
C LEU A 635 -2.74 4.73 36.99
N GLY A 636 -4.02 4.35 36.93
CA GLY A 636 -5.10 5.10 36.30
C GLY A 636 -5.19 4.83 34.80
N SER A 637 -6.42 4.62 34.30
CA SER A 637 -6.69 4.23 32.91
C SER A 637 -6.08 5.16 31.85
N ASN A 638 -5.99 6.47 32.14
CA ASN A 638 -5.39 7.44 31.22
C ASN A 638 -3.88 7.22 31.02
N LYS A 639 -3.15 6.84 32.09
CA LYS A 639 -1.71 6.57 31.98
C LYS A 639 -1.45 5.24 31.27
N VAL A 640 -2.29 4.24 31.51
CA VAL A 640 -2.20 2.95 30.81
C VAL A 640 -2.46 3.14 29.32
N ALA A 641 -3.53 3.84 28.95
CA ALA A 641 -3.82 4.15 27.54
C ALA A 641 -2.68 4.95 26.88
N ALA A 642 -2.10 5.94 27.57
CA ALA A 642 -0.95 6.69 27.08
C ALA A 642 0.28 5.80 26.85
N ALA A 643 0.57 4.89 27.78
CA ALA A 643 1.69 3.96 27.66
C ALA A 643 1.50 2.97 26.49
N GLU A 644 0.31 2.40 26.35
CA GLU A 644 -0.04 1.49 25.23
C GLU A 644 0.04 2.21 23.88
N THR A 645 -0.51 3.42 23.78
CA THR A 645 -0.45 4.25 22.56
C THR A 645 1.00 4.56 22.17
N CYS A 646 1.84 4.86 23.16
CA CYS A 646 3.27 5.09 22.93
C CYS A 646 3.99 3.84 22.41
N ILE A 647 3.65 2.66 22.91
CA ILE A 647 4.21 1.39 22.46
C ILE A 647 3.81 1.13 21.02
N ASP A 648 2.53 1.32 20.68
CA ASP A 648 2.02 1.16 19.32
C ASP A 648 2.69 2.14 18.36
N PHE A 649 2.82 3.40 18.77
CA PHE A 649 3.56 4.41 18.01
C PHE A 649 5.00 3.99 17.77
N ALA A 650 5.72 3.61 18.84
CA ALA A 650 7.11 3.19 18.77
C ALA A 650 7.31 1.95 17.89
N ASN A 651 6.37 1.00 17.90
CA ASN A 651 6.40 -0.15 16.99
C ASN A 651 6.24 0.29 15.53
N ARG A 652 5.35 1.25 15.26
CA ARG A 652 4.99 1.71 13.90
C ARG A 652 6.07 2.57 13.26
N VAL A 653 6.72 3.43 14.05
CA VAL A 653 7.88 4.21 13.60
C VAL A 653 9.20 3.44 13.72
N GLY A 654 9.18 2.20 14.25
CA GLY A 654 10.36 1.32 14.30
C GLY A 654 11.33 1.55 15.48
N TRP A 655 10.94 2.27 16.53
CA TRP A 655 11.74 2.49 17.74
C TRP A 655 11.67 1.35 18.76
N ARG A 656 10.80 0.36 18.52
CA ARG A 656 10.65 -0.85 19.34
C ARG A 656 10.58 -2.08 18.44
N LEU A 657 11.33 -3.13 18.79
CA LEU A 657 11.39 -4.40 18.07
C LEU A 657 11.31 -5.58 19.06
N LYS A 658 10.40 -6.53 18.86
CA LYS A 658 10.23 -7.74 19.70
C LYS A 658 10.24 -7.42 21.21
N ASP A 659 9.41 -6.46 21.60
CA ASP A 659 9.27 -5.95 22.97
C ASP A 659 10.46 -5.19 23.58
N ALA A 660 11.53 -4.94 22.82
CA ALA A 660 12.67 -4.15 23.26
C ALA A 660 12.72 -2.78 22.57
N TRP A 661 13.00 -1.74 23.36
CA TRP A 661 13.31 -0.41 22.83
C TRP A 661 14.70 -0.41 22.18
N ILE A 662 14.81 0.23 21.02
CA ILE A 662 16.08 0.35 20.30
C ILE A 662 16.86 1.54 20.89
N ASN A 663 18.09 1.28 21.31
CA ASN A 663 19.00 2.35 21.75
C ASN A 663 19.41 3.23 20.56
N TYR A 664 19.69 4.50 20.84
CA TYR A 664 20.12 5.48 19.81
C TYR A 664 21.29 4.98 18.95
N ASP A 665 22.32 4.36 19.58
CA ASP A 665 23.49 3.81 18.88
C ASP A 665 23.15 2.64 17.94
N ASN A 666 21.98 2.02 18.12
CA ASN A 666 21.49 0.90 17.33
C ASN A 666 20.38 1.31 16.34
N LEU A 667 20.08 2.60 16.21
CA LEU A 667 19.13 3.09 15.24
C LEU A 667 19.64 2.89 13.80
N THR A 668 18.72 2.72 12.87
CA THR A 668 19.02 2.59 11.44
C THR A 668 19.16 3.96 10.79
N TRP A 669 20.36 4.31 10.38
CA TRP A 669 20.69 5.60 9.74
C TRP A 669 20.64 5.49 8.21
N SER A 670 19.48 5.16 7.68
CA SER A 670 19.25 4.99 6.25
C SER A 670 17.89 5.56 5.86
N GLU A 671 17.78 6.04 4.62
CA GLU A 671 16.50 6.40 4.02
C GLU A 671 15.53 5.21 4.01
N ASP A 672 16.04 3.98 4.00
CA ASP A 672 15.25 2.75 4.08
C ASP A 672 14.47 2.56 5.39
N ALA A 673 14.78 3.31 6.46
CA ALA A 673 14.15 3.15 7.76
C ALA A 673 12.62 3.38 7.72
N PRO A 674 11.84 2.77 8.62
CA PRO A 674 10.38 2.90 8.67
C PRO A 674 9.87 4.35 8.55
N MET A 675 8.67 4.55 8.01
CA MET A 675 8.09 5.90 7.91
C MET A 675 7.97 6.54 9.30
N GLY A 676 8.38 7.80 9.43
CA GLY A 676 8.45 8.51 10.71
C GLY A 676 9.57 8.07 11.65
N TYR A 677 10.51 7.21 11.21
CA TYR A 677 11.63 6.75 12.02
C TYR A 677 12.56 7.88 12.49
N LEU A 678 12.71 8.93 11.67
CA LEU A 678 13.50 10.12 11.97
C LEU A 678 12.64 11.39 11.86
N PRO A 679 13.04 12.48 12.54
CA PRO A 679 14.11 12.54 13.54
C PRO A 679 13.74 11.82 14.86
N PHE A 680 14.71 11.22 15.53
CA PHE A 680 14.54 10.59 16.84
C PHE A 680 14.46 11.65 17.95
N PHE A 681 13.66 11.41 18.98
CA PHE A 681 13.46 12.37 20.08
C PHE A 681 14.58 12.33 21.13
N GLY A 682 15.82 12.45 20.69
CA GLY A 682 17.02 12.48 21.55
C GLY A 682 17.08 13.70 22.49
N PHE A 683 16.24 14.71 22.26
CA PHE A 683 16.14 15.93 23.04
C PHE A 683 15.09 15.88 24.17
N PHE A 684 14.39 14.77 24.40
CA PHE A 684 13.47 14.65 25.55
C PHE A 684 14.19 14.29 26.84
N GLU A 685 13.61 14.70 27.98
CA GLU A 685 14.10 14.30 29.30
C GLU A 685 14.14 12.77 29.41
N SER A 686 15.23 12.22 29.96
CA SER A 686 15.38 10.78 30.15
C SER A 686 14.41 10.26 31.22
N VAL A 687 13.23 9.80 30.79
CA VAL A 687 12.17 9.31 31.69
C VAL A 687 12.35 7.83 32.09
N TRP A 688 13.46 7.21 31.69
CA TRP A 688 13.65 5.75 31.64
C TRP A 688 13.86 5.04 32.99
N ARG A 689 13.79 5.76 34.12
CA ARG A 689 13.89 5.20 35.48
C ARG A 689 12.83 5.76 36.41
N VAL A 690 11.93 4.90 36.87
CA VAL A 690 10.93 5.24 37.91
C VAL A 690 11.05 4.24 39.05
N LYS A 691 10.95 4.74 40.28
CA LYS A 691 10.99 3.91 41.49
C LYS A 691 9.59 3.41 41.81
N VAL A 692 9.34 2.13 41.56
CA VAL A 692 8.06 1.47 41.87
C VAL A 692 8.28 0.59 43.11
N LEU A 693 7.53 0.83 44.18
CA LEU A 693 7.60 0.05 45.43
C LEU A 693 9.02 -0.14 46.00
N GLY A 694 9.91 0.84 45.82
CA GLY A 694 11.28 0.78 46.33
C GLY A 694 12.33 0.24 45.34
N VAL A 695 11.92 -0.32 44.20
CA VAL A 695 12.79 -0.89 43.17
C VAL A 695 12.86 0.04 41.95
N TRP A 696 14.05 0.18 41.36
CA TRP A 696 14.25 0.92 40.12
C TRP A 696 13.95 0.03 38.93
N GLU A 697 12.90 0.35 38.17
CA GLU A 697 12.52 -0.39 36.96
C GLU A 697 12.81 0.41 35.70
N TRP A 698 13.47 -0.25 34.73
CA TRP A 698 13.65 0.25 33.38
C TRP A 698 12.39 -0.07 32.56
N HIS A 699 11.87 0.91 31.80
CA HIS A 699 10.69 0.77 30.94
C HIS A 699 9.35 0.47 31.67
N SER A 700 9.12 1.10 32.82
CA SER A 700 7.79 1.06 33.46
C SER A 700 6.73 1.76 32.60
N ALA A 701 5.47 1.34 32.69
CA ALA A 701 4.35 2.00 32.01
C ALA A 701 4.24 3.50 32.36
N ILE A 702 4.68 3.91 33.57
CA ILE A 702 4.71 5.32 33.99
C ILE A 702 5.74 6.11 33.19
N ALA A 703 6.96 5.57 33.03
CA ALA A 703 8.03 6.19 32.25
C ALA A 703 7.59 6.39 30.79
N THR A 704 7.02 5.34 30.20
CA THR A 704 6.51 5.35 28.83
C THR A 704 5.39 6.38 28.66
N ALA A 705 4.41 6.43 29.58
CA ALA A 705 3.32 7.40 29.53
C ALA A 705 3.82 8.85 29.65
N ASN A 706 4.80 9.12 30.52
CA ASN A 706 5.35 10.46 30.69
C ASN A 706 6.17 10.90 29.46
N TRP A 707 6.98 10.01 28.88
CA TRP A 707 7.69 10.29 27.63
C TRP A 707 6.72 10.56 26.48
N TRP A 708 5.63 9.79 26.41
CA TRP A 708 4.55 10.01 25.44
C TRP A 708 3.90 11.39 25.55
N GLN A 709 3.74 11.93 26.76
CA GLN A 709 3.20 13.28 26.94
C GLN A 709 4.08 14.35 26.28
N LEU A 710 5.41 14.20 26.30
CA LEU A 710 6.32 15.10 25.60
C LEU A 710 6.12 15.02 24.08
N SER A 711 6.01 13.80 23.53
CA SER A 711 5.75 13.56 22.11
C SER A 711 4.43 14.21 21.66
N VAL A 712 3.33 13.95 22.37
CA VAL A 712 2.02 14.54 22.09
C VAL A 712 2.08 16.06 22.15
N LYS A 713 2.84 16.62 23.10
CA LYS A 713 2.96 18.07 23.22
C LYS A 713 3.69 18.69 22.04
N LEU A 714 4.79 18.07 21.58
CA LEU A 714 5.50 18.49 20.37
C LEU A 714 4.55 18.47 19.15
N PHE A 715 3.78 17.40 18.98
CA PHE A 715 2.82 17.28 17.88
C PHE A 715 1.70 18.34 17.95
N SER A 716 1.16 18.59 19.14
CA SER A 716 0.16 19.65 19.33
C SER A 716 0.71 21.04 19.00
N ARG A 717 2.01 21.27 19.29
CA ARG A 717 2.67 22.54 18.95
C ARG A 717 2.84 22.67 17.45
N LEU A 718 3.23 21.60 16.76
CA LEU A 718 3.34 21.54 15.31
C LEU A 718 2.00 21.85 14.63
N GLU A 719 0.91 21.26 15.11
CA GLU A 719 -0.45 21.51 14.61
C GLU A 719 -0.89 22.97 14.76
N ALA A 720 -0.64 23.55 15.94
CA ALA A 720 -0.91 24.96 16.20
C ALA A 720 -0.10 25.87 15.25
N CYS A 721 1.16 25.52 14.99
CA CYS A 721 2.01 26.27 14.08
C CYS A 721 1.55 26.21 12.62
N GLN A 722 0.98 25.09 12.18
CA GLN A 722 0.44 24.91 10.83
C GLN A 722 -0.88 25.67 10.62
N THR A 723 -1.73 25.74 11.66
CA THR A 723 -3.05 26.40 11.60
C THR A 723 -3.01 27.92 11.71
N THR A 724 -1.93 28.51 12.23
CA THR A 724 -1.76 29.97 12.37
C THR A 724 -1.39 30.68 11.04
N LYS A 725 -1.27 29.94 9.92
CA LYS A 725 -0.96 30.49 8.58
C LYS A 725 -2.20 30.79 7.69
N ILE A 726 -3.41 30.75 8.26
CA ILE A 726 -4.66 31.17 7.57
C ILE A 726 -4.98 32.63 7.87
#